data_AF-A0A962XC86-F1
#
_entry.id   AF-A0A962XC86-F1
#
_cell.length_a   1.000
_cell.length_b   1.000
_cell.length_c   1.000
_cell.angle_alpha   90.00
_cell.angle_beta   90.00
_cell.angle_gamma   90.00
#
_symmetry.space_group_name_H-M   'P 1'
#
loop_
_entity.id
_entity.type
_entity.pdbx_description
1 polymer ?
#
loop_
_entity_poly.entity_id
_entity_poly.type
_entity_poly.pdbx_seq_one_letter_code
_entity_poly.pdbx_strand_id
1 'polypeptide(L)'
;MTDPLANSLALEPFYQCVLGLRRGETGRANESLDRLIGWLDASLRNADPAMQRRIAPLVGQMLSAKQRGDVVTLADIIEYELPVVLGHESRDQSLMNTELLSKLAALDPLLEQPSLFTRLQEQLDGLVGDHENTAGISAYHGSKCLASGRLKEAECLLRIDEDRGTGTSDTTFMLAICIAESGEIADAEALMGRAYELDITLRDGYCRISDARLRIGDIAGALSSAEKDLATDRITPPRRIDIAELAMRAGRTEEAIALVERAYADDSGLRDAFVRIAQHAMTEQQWVLAFELAKRDDFHGRLSSSGKGVLANLYGRLGEFDRAADLIDQAYAESPAPQNAFAWLGSILAESQQWQRALAYARRDLDAARLTPDHKLFVAELCLHNGEADTAMSLVEQAYSEDPALRDGYLRLALIAIDARDWPLALTLAQADYEAGRLSLGSFGVLAQILGQHGDFDTAVELIETAYAGDPNPQNSFAWLAWVKADKQDWRGALELARRDVEANRLMPEWKTHAAVIYAQCDFDTEAERLVSEAYAEDTALRDGFARLADVKLQHKDYASAVEYLERDLALGRLAEAGETVRKCLRAFQATRPSDQDTRQEEAEQSTYLAMQRAHYASLANRSAYGADNRYKTSNTDELIVGSYADHAGFPYEPLLLPAGLDTGNLAALDYGCGPGRMIERMAPRFRQIDGVDINEDVLRVAEANCRSLPFSPRLILTDGSSIPGVAENNYDLVYSVICLQHICVHAIRQQIFDDIYRVLAPGGLFTFQMGYGIGHRAEIDYYENRTGADATNGFFDTMVLHPYDLVGDLARIGFRKFSYSLTPTGPGDTHAAWIFVQAWKTAQDEVSIEHAGNNIDPVALAHDQLSFRTRLFNNGLLADTARWRRAMSDTPATSG
;
A
#
# COMPACT_ATOMS: atom_id res chain seq x y z
N MET A 1 59.22 65.94 -13.77
CA MET A 1 58.64 64.85 -12.96
C MET A 1 57.20 64.72 -13.44
N THR A 2 57.00 64.09 -14.61
CA THR A 2 56.61 62.67 -14.81
C THR A 2 55.18 62.43 -14.28
N ASP A 3 54.17 62.02 -15.04
CA ASP A 3 54.08 61.37 -16.36
C ASP A 3 52.57 61.40 -16.79
N PRO A 4 52.20 61.49 -18.08
CA PRO A 4 50.83 61.70 -18.61
C PRO A 4 49.83 60.53 -18.49
N LEU A 5 49.96 59.69 -17.47
CA LEU A 5 49.06 58.56 -17.19
C LEU A 5 48.17 58.78 -15.95
N ALA A 6 48.37 59.86 -15.21
CA ALA A 6 47.51 60.22 -14.07
C ALA A 6 46.13 60.79 -14.50
N ASN A 7 45.96 61.11 -15.79
CA ASN A 7 44.72 61.70 -16.34
C ASN A 7 43.90 60.77 -17.26
N SER A 8 44.28 59.50 -17.43
CA SER A 8 43.45 58.52 -18.19
C SER A 8 42.95 57.34 -17.35
N LEU A 9 43.52 57.08 -16.18
CA LEU A 9 43.09 56.00 -15.27
C LEU A 9 41.88 56.36 -14.37
N ALA A 10 41.45 57.63 -14.37
CA ALA A 10 40.26 58.06 -13.62
C ALA A 10 38.94 57.91 -14.42
N LEU A 11 39.01 57.83 -15.77
CA LEU A 11 37.82 57.83 -16.64
C LEU A 11 37.45 56.45 -17.20
N GLU A 12 38.39 55.51 -17.30
CA GLU A 12 38.09 54.15 -17.79
C GLU A 12 37.12 53.38 -16.86
N PRO A 13 37.29 53.39 -15.51
CA PRO A 13 36.34 52.73 -14.60
C PRO A 13 34.95 53.39 -14.63
N PHE A 14 34.91 54.70 -14.84
CA PHE A 14 33.69 55.50 -14.92
C PHE A 14 32.89 55.16 -16.19
N TYR A 15 33.54 55.14 -17.37
CA TYR A 15 32.90 54.85 -18.65
C TYR A 15 32.45 53.39 -18.78
N GLN A 16 33.26 52.44 -18.28
CA GLN A 16 32.89 51.01 -18.27
C GLN A 16 31.79 50.68 -17.25
N CYS A 17 31.70 51.42 -16.13
CA CYS A 17 30.59 51.29 -15.18
C CYS A 17 29.27 51.73 -15.81
N VAL A 18 29.23 52.88 -16.51
CA VAL A 18 28.03 53.39 -17.18
C VAL A 18 27.61 52.46 -18.34
N LEU A 19 28.55 51.98 -19.16
CA LEU A 19 28.27 51.02 -20.24
C LEU A 19 27.74 49.67 -19.71
N GLY A 20 28.29 49.17 -18.61
CA GLY A 20 27.85 47.92 -17.97
C GLY A 20 26.46 48.03 -17.33
N LEU A 21 26.17 49.15 -16.67
CA LEU A 21 24.86 49.45 -16.08
C LEU A 21 23.77 49.64 -17.15
N ARG A 22 24.08 50.31 -18.27
CA ARG A 22 23.15 50.48 -19.40
C ARG A 22 22.92 49.20 -20.21
N ARG A 23 23.82 48.20 -20.10
CA ARG A 23 23.71 46.87 -20.76
C ARG A 23 23.18 45.77 -19.83
N GLY A 24 22.92 46.07 -18.55
CA GLY A 24 22.40 45.10 -17.58
C GLY A 24 23.42 44.08 -17.04
N GLU A 25 24.72 44.33 -17.20
CA GLU A 25 25.80 43.43 -16.79
C GLU A 25 26.21 43.67 -15.31
N THR A 26 25.39 43.24 -14.36
CA THR A 26 25.47 43.59 -12.93
C THR A 26 26.77 43.17 -12.23
N GLY A 27 27.38 42.03 -12.59
CA GLY A 27 28.61 41.53 -11.95
C GLY A 27 29.85 42.39 -12.21
N ARG A 28 30.12 42.73 -13.48
CA ARG A 28 31.24 43.62 -13.87
C ARG A 28 30.99 45.09 -13.51
N ALA A 29 29.73 45.51 -13.50
CA ALA A 29 29.33 46.83 -13.05
C ALA A 29 29.59 47.02 -11.54
N ASN A 30 29.32 46.01 -10.70
CA ASN A 30 29.55 46.08 -9.27
C ASN A 30 31.03 46.24 -8.89
N GLU A 31 31.93 45.46 -9.50
CA GLU A 31 33.39 45.63 -9.30
C GLU A 31 33.90 47.00 -9.73
N SER A 32 33.36 47.54 -10.84
CA SER A 32 33.78 48.84 -11.37
C SER A 32 33.23 49.99 -10.52
N LEU A 33 32.02 49.83 -9.99
CA LEU A 33 31.38 50.75 -9.03
C LEU A 33 32.12 50.77 -7.69
N ASP A 34 32.58 49.62 -7.18
CA ASP A 34 33.38 49.57 -5.94
C ASP A 34 34.75 50.25 -6.11
N ARG A 35 35.37 50.11 -7.28
CA ARG A 35 36.61 50.85 -7.60
C ARG A 35 36.38 52.36 -7.72
N LEU A 36 35.26 52.78 -8.31
CA LEU A 36 34.87 54.19 -8.41
C LEU A 36 34.61 54.80 -7.03
N ILE A 37 33.91 54.07 -6.15
CA ILE A 37 33.69 54.46 -4.75
C ILE A 37 35.02 54.54 -3.98
N GLY A 38 35.92 53.57 -4.17
CA GLY A 38 37.25 53.60 -3.56
C GLY A 38 38.13 54.76 -4.05
N TRP A 39 38.04 55.13 -5.34
CA TRP A 39 38.72 56.31 -5.89
C TRP A 39 38.15 57.63 -5.37
N LEU A 40 36.82 57.74 -5.26
CA LEU A 40 36.16 58.89 -4.64
C LEU A 40 36.61 59.01 -3.18
N ASP A 41 36.58 57.92 -2.41
CA ASP A 41 37.02 57.87 -1.01
C ASP A 41 38.50 58.28 -0.83
N ALA A 42 39.41 57.83 -1.71
CA ALA A 42 40.82 58.23 -1.68
C ALA A 42 41.05 59.71 -2.08
N SER A 43 40.32 60.20 -3.09
CA SER A 43 40.39 61.59 -3.56
C SER A 43 39.76 62.56 -2.57
N LEU A 44 38.71 62.10 -1.87
CA LEU A 44 38.03 62.82 -0.80
C LEU A 44 38.94 63.05 0.39
N ARG A 45 39.70 62.05 0.83
CA ARG A 45 40.60 62.18 2.01
C ARG A 45 41.61 63.33 1.95
N ASN A 46 42.04 63.71 0.75
CA ASN A 46 42.97 64.83 0.53
C ASN A 46 42.27 66.10 0.01
N ALA A 47 40.95 66.04 -0.19
CA ALA A 47 40.15 67.17 -0.60
C ALA A 47 39.77 68.03 0.61
N ASP A 48 39.87 69.33 0.41
CA ASP A 48 38.93 70.34 0.84
C ASP A 48 37.60 69.80 1.48
N PRO A 49 37.29 70.11 2.76
CA PRO A 49 36.08 69.62 3.44
C PRO A 49 34.73 70.04 2.84
N ALA A 50 34.70 71.06 1.98
CA ALA A 50 33.49 71.49 1.28
C ALA A 50 33.33 70.79 -0.08
N MET A 51 34.42 70.35 -0.71
CA MET A 51 34.39 69.34 -1.77
C MET A 51 33.89 68.00 -1.22
N GLN A 52 34.33 67.61 -0.02
CA GLN A 52 33.91 66.35 0.62
C GLN A 52 32.40 66.29 0.92
N ARG A 53 31.81 67.41 1.32
CA ARG A 53 30.37 67.51 1.58
C ARG A 53 29.51 67.52 0.32
N ARG A 54 30.04 67.99 -0.81
CA ARG A 54 29.32 67.98 -2.09
C ARG A 54 29.20 66.55 -2.64
N ILE A 55 30.22 65.73 -2.46
CA ILE A 55 30.33 64.37 -3.04
C ILE A 55 29.68 63.27 -2.16
N ALA A 56 29.68 63.40 -0.84
CA ALA A 56 29.16 62.37 0.07
C ALA A 56 27.67 61.98 -0.12
N PRO A 57 26.74 62.92 -0.40
CA PRO A 57 25.34 62.59 -0.71
C PRO A 57 25.21 61.78 -2.00
N LEU A 58 26.05 62.08 -2.99
CA LEU A 58 26.05 61.41 -4.27
C LEU A 58 26.55 59.96 -4.16
N VAL A 59 27.57 59.73 -3.33
CA VAL A 59 28.07 58.39 -2.99
C VAL A 59 27.02 57.58 -2.22
N GLY A 60 26.26 58.22 -1.33
CA GLY A 60 25.12 57.60 -0.66
C GLY A 60 24.01 57.19 -1.63
N GLN A 61 23.64 58.06 -2.58
CA GLN A 61 22.65 57.75 -3.61
C GLN A 61 23.12 56.62 -4.53
N MET A 62 24.41 56.60 -4.90
CA MET A 62 25.02 55.49 -5.66
C MET A 62 24.99 54.16 -4.89
N LEU A 63 25.35 54.16 -3.61
CA LEU A 63 25.31 52.95 -2.78
C LEU A 63 23.88 52.45 -2.52
N SER A 64 22.93 53.38 -2.41
CA SER A 64 21.52 53.10 -2.21
C SER A 64 20.86 52.53 -3.49
N ALA A 65 21.15 53.11 -4.65
CA ALA A 65 20.71 52.57 -5.94
C ALA A 65 21.38 51.21 -6.25
N LYS A 66 22.64 51.01 -5.82
CA LYS A 66 23.35 49.71 -5.88
C LYS A 66 22.68 48.62 -5.04
N GLN A 67 22.29 48.94 -3.80
CA GLN A 67 21.59 47.99 -2.94
C GLN A 67 20.20 47.61 -3.46
N ARG A 68 19.53 48.51 -4.19
CA ARG A 68 18.22 48.26 -4.82
C ARG A 68 18.31 47.59 -6.20
N GLY A 69 19.50 47.36 -6.73
CA GLY A 69 19.68 46.83 -8.10
C GLY A 69 19.21 47.80 -9.20
N ASP A 70 19.08 49.09 -8.88
CA ASP A 70 18.54 50.12 -9.75
C ASP A 70 19.63 50.68 -10.68
N VAL A 71 19.87 49.93 -11.77
CA VAL A 71 20.96 50.17 -12.71
C VAL A 71 20.78 51.45 -13.54
N VAL A 72 19.56 51.94 -13.70
CA VAL A 72 19.26 53.15 -14.48
C VAL A 72 19.58 54.40 -13.67
N THR A 73 19.12 54.45 -12.42
CA THR A 73 19.43 55.56 -11.49
C THR A 73 20.92 55.62 -11.17
N LEU A 74 21.57 54.46 -11.02
CA LEU A 74 23.03 54.38 -10.91
C LEU A 74 23.74 55.00 -12.12
N ALA A 75 23.27 54.73 -13.33
CA ALA A 75 23.85 55.28 -14.55
C ALA A 75 23.64 56.80 -14.66
N ASP A 76 22.46 57.30 -14.27
CA ASP A 76 22.12 58.73 -14.35
C ASP A 76 22.89 59.59 -13.33
N ILE A 77 23.07 59.10 -12.10
CA ILE A 77 23.86 59.78 -11.06
C ILE A 77 25.33 59.91 -11.48
N ILE A 78 25.88 58.84 -12.07
CA ILE A 78 27.27 58.79 -12.53
C ILE A 78 27.46 59.67 -13.77
N GLU A 79 26.56 59.60 -14.76
CA GLU A 79 26.69 60.25 -16.07
C GLU A 79 26.39 61.78 -16.04
N TYR A 80 25.47 62.23 -15.17
CA TYR A 80 24.97 63.61 -15.19
C TYR A 80 25.16 64.39 -13.88
N GLU A 81 25.07 63.75 -12.71
CA GLU A 81 25.10 64.47 -11.43
C GLU A 81 26.51 64.59 -10.82
N LEU A 82 27.32 63.54 -10.92
CA LEU A 82 28.69 63.52 -10.42
C LEU A 82 29.60 64.61 -11.05
N PRO A 83 29.56 64.86 -12.37
CA PRO A 83 30.36 65.93 -12.99
C PRO A 83 29.97 67.35 -12.53
N VAL A 84 28.69 67.56 -12.19
CA VAL A 84 28.15 68.84 -11.69
C VAL A 84 28.58 69.07 -10.23
N VAL A 85 28.61 67.99 -9.45
CA VAL A 85 29.01 68.00 -8.03
C VAL A 85 30.52 68.18 -7.84
N LEU A 86 31.35 67.72 -8.78
CA LEU A 86 32.80 67.95 -8.75
C LEU A 86 33.24 69.32 -9.31
N GLY A 87 32.28 70.14 -9.78
CA GLY A 87 32.50 71.23 -10.72
C GLY A 87 33.75 72.09 -10.47
N HIS A 88 34.44 72.45 -11.57
CA HIS A 88 35.63 73.32 -11.64
C HIS A 88 35.63 74.42 -10.56
N GLU A 89 36.18 74.12 -9.39
CA GLU A 89 36.42 75.02 -8.26
C GLU A 89 35.18 75.76 -7.66
N SER A 90 34.47 75.19 -6.67
CA SER A 90 33.81 76.01 -5.61
C SER A 90 33.10 75.23 -4.49
N ARG A 91 33.53 75.49 -3.27
CA ARG A 91 32.95 75.12 -1.97
C ARG A 91 31.65 75.90 -1.71
N ASP A 92 30.55 75.23 -1.34
CA ASP A 92 29.47 75.86 -0.54
C ASP A 92 28.92 74.86 0.50
N GLN A 93 28.83 75.28 1.77
CA GLN A 93 28.49 74.44 2.93
C GLN A 93 26.98 74.41 3.26
N SER A 94 26.13 75.05 2.45
CA SER A 94 24.66 75.08 2.61
C SER A 94 23.92 73.80 2.17
N LEU A 95 24.63 72.80 1.63
CA LEU A 95 24.05 71.62 0.98
C LEU A 95 24.06 70.30 1.78
N MET A 96 24.55 70.28 3.03
CA MET A 96 24.45 69.09 3.90
C MET A 96 23.77 69.44 5.23
N ASN A 97 22.54 68.93 5.45
CA ASN A 97 21.84 69.04 6.72
C ASN A 97 22.51 68.14 7.78
N THR A 98 23.44 68.71 8.53
CA THR A 98 24.21 68.01 9.58
C THR A 98 23.36 67.53 10.75
N GLU A 99 22.21 68.17 11.01
CA GLU A 99 21.25 67.72 12.04
C GLU A 99 20.57 66.43 11.62
N LEU A 100 20.10 66.34 10.36
CA LEU A 100 19.50 65.14 9.79
C LEU A 100 20.49 63.95 9.80
N LEU A 101 21.74 64.16 9.42
CA LEU A 101 22.77 63.11 9.42
C LEU A 101 23.10 62.60 10.83
N SER A 102 23.08 63.50 11.82
CA SER A 102 23.27 63.12 13.23
C SER A 102 22.06 62.34 13.78
N LYS A 103 20.83 62.71 13.39
CA LYS A 103 19.61 61.99 13.78
C LYS A 103 19.57 60.59 13.12
N LEU A 104 19.96 60.47 11.85
CA LEU A 104 20.04 59.18 11.14
C LEU A 104 21.08 58.23 11.74
N ALA A 105 22.29 58.73 12.05
CA ALA A 105 23.33 57.93 12.70
C ALA A 105 22.94 57.44 14.12
N ALA A 106 21.99 58.11 14.77
CA ALA A 106 21.48 57.72 16.09
C ALA A 106 20.44 56.58 16.04
N LEU A 107 19.93 56.22 14.85
CA LEU A 107 18.95 55.14 14.67
C LEU A 107 19.61 53.76 14.67
N ASP A 108 20.84 53.63 14.16
CA ASP A 108 21.53 52.34 13.98
C ASP A 108 21.63 51.50 15.27
N PRO A 109 22.01 52.05 16.45
CA PRO A 109 22.06 51.29 17.70
C PRO A 109 20.69 50.84 18.23
N LEU A 110 19.60 51.50 17.82
CA LEU A 110 18.24 51.19 18.26
C LEU A 110 17.63 50.03 17.46
N LEU A 111 18.14 49.77 16.25
CA LEU A 111 17.66 48.70 15.37
C LEU A 111 18.03 47.30 15.86
N GLU A 112 19.15 47.19 16.57
CA GLU A 112 19.69 45.93 17.07
C GLU A 112 19.09 45.49 18.41
N GLN A 113 18.28 46.34 19.06
CA GLN A 113 17.72 46.09 20.39
C GLN A 113 16.19 46.20 20.40
N PRO A 114 15.46 45.07 20.36
CA PRO A 114 13.98 45.07 20.40
C PRO A 114 13.39 45.81 21.61
N SER A 115 14.10 45.84 22.74
CA SER A 115 13.70 46.57 23.94
C SER A 115 13.63 48.09 23.77
N LEU A 116 14.19 48.65 22.70
CA LEU A 116 14.21 50.09 22.41
C LEU A 116 13.26 50.48 21.27
N PHE A 117 12.38 49.59 20.84
CA PHE A 117 11.47 49.81 19.70
C PHE A 117 10.61 51.09 19.84
N THR A 118 10.02 51.35 21.01
CA THR A 118 9.21 52.56 21.25
C THR A 118 10.01 53.84 21.02
N ARG A 119 11.29 53.85 21.41
CA ARG A 119 12.19 54.99 21.21
C ARG A 119 12.57 55.16 19.74
N LEU A 120 12.78 54.07 19.02
CA LEU A 120 13.02 54.07 17.57
C LEU A 120 11.81 54.64 16.83
N GLN A 121 10.61 54.21 17.20
CA GLN A 121 9.35 54.68 16.61
C GLN A 121 9.16 56.19 16.81
N GLU A 122 9.33 56.69 18.04
CA GLU A 122 9.25 58.14 18.35
C GLU A 122 10.28 58.97 17.57
N GLN A 123 11.50 58.47 17.41
CA GLN A 123 12.55 59.18 16.66
C GLN A 123 12.28 59.22 15.15
N LEU A 124 11.78 58.12 14.57
CA LEU A 124 11.38 58.07 13.16
C LEU A 124 10.17 58.96 12.89
N ASP A 125 9.16 58.92 13.77
CA ASP A 125 7.97 59.77 13.69
C ASP A 125 8.33 61.27 13.79
N GLY A 126 9.24 61.64 14.68
CA GLY A 126 9.77 63.01 14.72
C GLY A 126 10.55 63.39 13.45
N LEU A 127 11.42 62.50 12.96
CA LEU A 127 12.27 62.75 11.80
C LEU A 127 11.46 63.01 10.52
N VAL A 128 10.45 62.17 10.27
CA VAL A 128 9.55 62.30 9.11
C VAL A 128 8.67 63.55 9.21
N GLY A 129 8.38 64.02 10.42
CA GLY A 129 7.57 65.23 10.65
C GLY A 129 8.36 66.52 10.45
N ASP A 130 9.65 66.51 10.83
CA ASP A 130 10.54 67.67 10.78
C ASP A 130 11.17 67.90 9.40
N HIS A 131 11.23 66.87 8.54
CA HIS A 131 11.99 66.91 7.28
C HIS A 131 11.26 66.20 6.12
N GLU A 132 10.64 66.97 5.21
CA GLU A 132 9.92 66.44 4.03
C GLU A 132 10.78 65.50 3.14
N ASN A 133 12.10 65.70 3.11
CA ASN A 133 13.04 64.88 2.32
C ASN A 133 13.39 63.53 2.98
N THR A 134 12.72 63.12 4.06
CA THR A 134 12.97 61.86 4.78
C THR A 134 11.91 60.79 4.55
N ALA A 135 10.98 61.03 3.61
CA ALA A 135 10.01 60.05 3.14
C ALA A 135 10.68 58.71 2.77
N GLY A 136 10.12 57.60 3.26
CA GLY A 136 10.62 56.24 3.02
C GLY A 136 11.70 55.74 3.97
N ILE A 137 12.21 56.59 4.88
CA ILE A 137 13.16 56.15 5.92
C ILE A 137 12.47 55.21 6.92
N SER A 138 11.24 55.51 7.36
CA SER A 138 10.48 54.61 8.23
C SER A 138 10.15 53.29 7.51
N ALA A 139 9.79 53.36 6.22
CA ALA A 139 9.56 52.19 5.39
C ALA A 139 10.79 51.29 5.23
N TYR A 140 11.99 51.86 5.07
CA TYR A 140 13.23 51.09 5.06
C TYR A 140 13.43 50.29 6.35
N HIS A 141 13.19 50.90 7.51
CA HIS A 141 13.30 50.19 8.79
C HIS A 141 12.15 49.18 9.01
N GLY A 142 10.93 49.52 8.59
CA GLY A 142 9.79 48.61 8.56
C GLY A 142 10.08 47.35 7.74
N SER A 143 10.74 47.48 6.58
CA SER A 143 11.14 46.36 5.74
C SER A 143 12.09 45.37 6.46
N LYS A 144 13.01 45.87 7.28
CA LYS A 144 13.92 45.03 8.09
C LYS A 144 13.17 44.28 9.19
N CYS A 145 12.21 44.94 9.85
CA CYS A 145 11.36 44.31 10.85
C CYS A 145 10.50 43.21 10.21
N LEU A 146 9.93 43.47 9.04
CA LEU A 146 9.15 42.51 8.26
C LEU A 146 9.99 41.29 7.87
N ALA A 147 11.20 41.50 7.33
CA ALA A 147 12.13 40.43 6.99
C ALA A 147 12.58 39.59 8.21
N SER A 148 12.53 40.16 9.41
CA SER A 148 12.86 39.48 10.67
C SER A 148 11.64 38.84 11.35
N GLY A 149 10.45 38.88 10.73
CA GLY A 149 9.21 38.34 11.30
C GLY A 149 8.60 39.16 12.43
N ARG A 150 9.09 40.38 12.70
CA ARG A 150 8.55 41.28 13.75
C ARG A 150 7.36 42.09 13.21
N LEU A 151 6.25 41.42 12.96
CA LEU A 151 5.09 41.97 12.22
C LEU A 151 4.51 43.24 12.86
N LYS A 152 4.23 43.23 14.17
CA LYS A 152 3.68 44.41 14.87
C LYS A 152 4.59 45.63 14.80
N GLU A 153 5.90 45.40 14.90
CA GLU A 153 6.90 46.46 14.81
C GLU A 153 7.01 47.00 13.37
N ALA A 154 6.97 46.10 12.38
CA ALA A 154 6.99 46.47 10.96
C ALA A 154 5.77 47.32 10.60
N GLU A 155 4.57 46.92 11.02
CA GLU A 155 3.33 47.65 10.76
C GLU A 155 3.39 49.06 11.36
N CYS A 156 3.79 49.20 12.64
CA CYS A 156 3.92 50.50 13.29
C CYS A 156 4.85 51.45 12.53
N LEU A 157 5.99 50.96 12.03
CA LEU A 157 6.95 51.79 11.30
C LEU A 157 6.47 52.14 9.89
N LEU A 158 5.81 51.21 9.19
CA LEU A 158 5.26 51.44 7.85
C LEU A 158 4.11 52.45 7.89
N ARG A 159 3.29 52.45 8.95
CA ARG A 159 2.18 53.39 9.14
C ARG A 159 2.62 54.84 9.35
N ILE A 160 3.83 55.10 9.89
CA ILE A 160 4.36 56.47 10.05
C ILE A 160 4.36 57.20 8.71
N ASP A 161 4.88 56.56 7.67
CA ASP A 161 4.98 57.16 6.33
C ASP A 161 3.61 57.16 5.63
N GLU A 162 2.83 56.06 5.75
CA GLU A 162 1.52 55.88 5.10
C GLU A 162 0.44 56.85 5.64
N ASP A 163 0.28 56.96 6.96
CA ASP A 163 -0.77 57.77 7.59
C ASP A 163 -0.55 59.29 7.37
N ARG A 164 0.69 59.68 7.09
CA ARG A 164 1.09 61.07 6.77
C ARG A 164 1.00 61.40 5.28
N GLY A 165 0.67 60.43 4.43
CA GLY A 165 0.62 60.59 2.97
C GLY A 165 1.99 60.73 2.31
N THR A 166 3.07 60.41 3.03
CA THR A 166 4.46 60.36 2.54
C THR A 166 4.88 58.96 2.10
N GLY A 167 3.98 57.98 2.20
CA GLY A 167 4.19 56.60 1.80
C GLY A 167 4.41 56.48 0.28
N THR A 168 5.36 55.63 -0.09
CA THR A 168 5.61 55.23 -1.48
C THR A 168 4.75 54.04 -1.87
N SER A 169 4.68 53.71 -3.17
CA SER A 169 4.06 52.46 -3.64
C SER A 169 4.64 51.22 -2.92
N ASP A 170 5.96 51.19 -2.70
CA ASP A 170 6.66 50.15 -1.95
C ASP A 170 6.26 50.11 -0.47
N THR A 171 6.07 51.28 0.16
CA THR A 171 5.59 51.40 1.55
C THR A 171 4.21 50.77 1.68
N THR A 172 3.28 51.15 0.81
CA THR A 172 1.91 50.60 0.80
C THR A 172 1.91 49.10 0.49
N PHE A 173 2.77 48.64 -0.43
CA PHE A 173 2.94 47.22 -0.77
C PHE A 173 3.43 46.39 0.42
N MET A 174 4.48 46.84 1.12
CA MET A 174 5.00 46.16 2.30
C MET A 174 4.01 46.16 3.47
N LEU A 175 3.26 47.26 3.65
CA LEU A 175 2.22 47.34 4.68
C LEU A 175 1.10 46.34 4.41
N ALA A 176 0.67 46.21 3.15
CA ALA A 176 -0.32 45.21 2.75
C ALA A 176 0.12 43.78 3.08
N ILE A 177 1.39 43.43 2.81
CA ILE A 177 1.95 42.11 3.18
C ILE A 177 1.93 41.94 4.72
N CYS A 178 2.41 42.94 5.45
CA CYS A 178 2.46 42.90 6.91
C CYS A 178 1.08 42.68 7.54
N ILE A 179 0.05 43.37 7.05
CA ILE A 179 -1.33 43.23 7.52
C ILE A 179 -1.92 41.86 7.16
N ALA A 180 -1.57 41.32 5.98
CA ALA A 180 -1.98 39.96 5.61
C ALA A 180 -1.40 38.90 6.55
N GLU A 181 -0.12 39.03 6.91
CA GLU A 181 0.55 38.14 7.86
C GLU A 181 -0.02 38.23 9.29
N SER A 182 -0.58 39.40 9.65
CA SER A 182 -1.32 39.60 10.91
C SER A 182 -2.75 39.02 10.88
N GLY A 183 -3.24 38.56 9.72
CA GLY A 183 -4.56 37.94 9.55
C GLY A 183 -5.68 38.87 9.09
N GLU A 184 -5.40 40.16 8.87
CA GLU A 184 -6.38 41.18 8.46
C GLU A 184 -6.49 41.26 6.93
N ILE A 185 -6.96 40.16 6.35
CA ILE A 185 -6.89 39.90 4.92
C ILE A 185 -7.63 40.93 4.05
N ALA A 186 -8.79 41.41 4.45
CA ALA A 186 -9.58 42.37 3.64
C ALA A 186 -8.87 43.72 3.50
N ASP A 187 -8.27 44.20 4.59
CA ASP A 187 -7.53 45.46 4.62
C ASP A 187 -6.22 45.35 3.84
N ALA A 188 -5.55 44.20 3.95
CA ALA A 188 -4.39 43.89 3.13
C ALA A 188 -4.69 43.92 1.62
N GLU A 189 -5.82 43.34 1.18
CA GLU A 189 -6.20 43.37 -0.24
C GLU A 189 -6.53 44.79 -0.72
N ALA A 190 -7.19 45.61 0.10
CA ALA A 190 -7.47 47.00 -0.24
C ALA A 190 -6.18 47.82 -0.40
N LEU A 191 -5.22 47.64 0.51
CA LEU A 191 -3.91 48.28 0.42
C LEU A 191 -3.10 47.77 -0.78
N MET A 192 -3.17 46.48 -1.09
CA MET A 192 -2.49 45.92 -2.27
C MET A 192 -3.04 46.49 -3.57
N GLY A 193 -4.37 46.66 -3.66
CA GLY A 193 -5.02 47.37 -4.77
C GLY A 193 -4.47 48.78 -4.95
N ARG A 194 -4.38 49.56 -3.87
CA ARG A 194 -3.78 50.91 -3.88
C ARG A 194 -2.32 50.89 -4.33
N ALA A 195 -1.51 49.97 -3.81
CA ALA A 195 -0.10 49.84 -4.20
C ALA A 195 0.04 49.62 -5.72
N TYR A 196 -0.81 48.77 -6.30
CA TYR A 196 -0.81 48.50 -7.74
C TYR A 196 -1.32 49.66 -8.60
N GLU A 197 -2.23 50.49 -8.07
CA GLU A 197 -2.65 51.73 -8.73
C GLU A 197 -1.52 52.77 -8.75
N LEU A 198 -0.73 52.83 -7.67
CA LEU A 198 0.40 53.75 -7.55
C LEU A 198 1.59 53.35 -8.43
N ASP A 199 1.82 52.05 -8.63
CA ASP A 199 2.96 51.56 -9.40
C ASP A 199 2.61 50.32 -10.23
N ILE A 200 2.74 50.47 -11.55
CA ILE A 200 2.47 49.41 -12.52
C ILE A 200 3.57 48.35 -12.61
N THR A 201 4.76 48.64 -12.07
CA THR A 201 5.93 47.75 -12.09
C THR A 201 5.88 46.69 -10.99
N LEU A 202 5.09 46.93 -9.93
CA LEU A 202 4.89 45.96 -8.85
C LEU A 202 4.23 44.65 -9.35
N ARG A 203 4.65 43.54 -8.73
CA ARG A 203 4.29 42.16 -9.08
C ARG A 203 4.10 41.31 -7.81
N ASP A 204 3.41 40.18 -7.94
CA ASP A 204 3.27 39.10 -6.95
C ASP A 204 2.65 39.50 -5.59
N GLY A 205 2.08 40.69 -5.48
CA GLY A 205 1.49 41.23 -4.28
C GLY A 205 0.34 40.40 -3.73
N TYR A 206 -0.66 40.08 -4.56
CA TYR A 206 -1.74 39.21 -4.11
C TYR A 206 -1.28 37.75 -3.91
N CYS A 207 -0.22 37.31 -4.57
CA CYS A 207 0.44 36.03 -4.26
C CYS A 207 1.07 36.02 -2.85
N ARG A 208 1.62 37.16 -2.38
CA ARG A 208 2.09 37.27 -0.99
C ARG A 208 0.94 37.19 0.02
N ILE A 209 -0.22 37.74 -0.31
CA ILE A 209 -1.44 37.59 0.49
C ILE A 209 -1.92 36.12 0.47
N SER A 210 -1.81 35.47 -0.69
CA SER A 210 -2.08 34.03 -0.83
C SER A 210 -1.24 33.19 0.12
N ASP A 211 0.08 33.45 0.21
CA ASP A 211 0.99 32.76 1.15
C ASP A 211 0.51 32.88 2.61
N ALA A 212 0.04 34.07 3.02
CA ALA A 212 -0.49 34.29 4.37
C ALA A 212 -1.81 33.53 4.62
N ARG A 213 -2.71 33.48 3.64
CA ARG A 213 -3.95 32.69 3.72
C ARG A 213 -3.66 31.18 3.85
N LEU A 214 -2.64 30.66 3.15
CA LEU A 214 -2.25 29.25 3.27
C LEU A 214 -1.76 28.89 4.68
N ARG A 215 -1.04 29.79 5.37
CA ARG A 215 -0.58 29.57 6.74
C ARG A 215 -1.72 29.42 7.75
N ILE A 216 -2.88 30.04 7.49
CA ILE A 216 -4.08 29.91 8.32
C ILE A 216 -5.07 28.86 7.80
N GLY A 217 -4.69 28.09 6.77
CA GLY A 217 -5.48 27.00 6.20
C GLY A 217 -6.60 27.43 5.23
N ASP A 218 -6.67 28.71 4.84
CA ASP A 218 -7.65 29.22 3.87
C ASP A 218 -7.19 29.00 2.42
N ILE A 219 -7.33 27.76 1.94
CA ILE A 219 -6.88 27.37 0.59
C ILE A 219 -7.72 28.04 -0.51
N ALA A 220 -9.04 28.10 -0.33
CA ALA A 220 -9.95 28.69 -1.33
C ALA A 220 -9.71 30.20 -1.48
N GLY A 221 -9.53 30.90 -0.36
CA GLY A 221 -9.13 32.30 -0.37
C GLY A 221 -7.73 32.48 -0.95
N ALA A 222 -6.76 31.63 -0.61
CA ALA A 222 -5.41 31.73 -1.15
C ALA A 222 -5.40 31.71 -2.69
N LEU A 223 -6.14 30.77 -3.31
CA LEU A 223 -6.26 30.70 -4.76
C LEU A 223 -6.93 31.96 -5.33
N SER A 224 -8.03 32.41 -4.73
CA SER A 224 -8.76 33.61 -5.18
C SER A 224 -7.91 34.89 -5.14
N SER A 225 -7.05 35.06 -4.13
CA SER A 225 -6.12 36.20 -4.10
C SER A 225 -5.08 36.07 -5.22
N ALA A 226 -4.43 34.92 -5.35
CA ALA A 226 -3.38 34.73 -6.34
C ALA A 226 -3.89 34.92 -7.78
N GLU A 227 -5.13 34.53 -8.08
CA GLU A 227 -5.80 34.77 -9.37
C GLU A 227 -5.90 36.26 -9.75
N LYS A 228 -5.88 37.19 -8.79
CA LYS A 228 -5.90 38.64 -9.07
C LYS A 228 -4.61 39.12 -9.75
N ASP A 229 -3.45 38.58 -9.32
CA ASP A 229 -2.17 38.85 -9.99
C ASP A 229 -2.13 38.21 -11.37
N LEU A 230 -2.68 37.00 -11.50
CA LEU A 230 -2.76 36.29 -12.78
C LEU A 230 -3.64 37.04 -13.80
N ALA A 231 -4.81 37.53 -13.37
CA ALA A 231 -5.76 38.25 -14.22
C ALA A 231 -5.22 39.59 -14.74
N THR A 232 -4.27 40.18 -14.03
CA THR A 232 -3.63 41.45 -14.39
C THR A 232 -2.24 41.28 -15.01
N ASP A 233 -1.82 40.03 -15.27
CA ASP A 233 -0.48 39.65 -15.74
C ASP A 233 0.66 40.27 -14.89
N ARG A 234 0.39 40.43 -13.57
CA ARG A 234 1.32 40.96 -12.58
C ARG A 234 2.04 39.84 -11.81
N ILE A 235 2.30 38.72 -12.48
CA ILE A 235 2.86 37.53 -11.86
C ILE A 235 4.21 37.16 -12.46
N THR A 236 5.18 36.84 -11.60
CA THR A 236 6.47 36.32 -12.03
C THR A 236 6.38 34.84 -12.41
N PRO A 237 7.26 34.34 -13.31
CA PRO A 237 7.23 32.93 -13.72
C PRO A 237 7.32 31.92 -12.56
N PRO A 238 8.16 32.09 -11.51
CA PRO A 238 8.15 31.21 -10.35
C PRO A 238 6.82 31.21 -9.59
N ARG A 239 6.22 32.40 -9.37
CA ARG A 239 4.93 32.50 -8.67
C ARG A 239 3.78 31.91 -9.46
N ARG A 240 3.87 31.90 -10.79
CA ARG A 240 2.90 31.18 -11.63
C ARG A 240 2.90 29.68 -11.38
N ILE A 241 4.05 29.08 -11.04
CA ILE A 241 4.14 27.67 -10.64
C ILE A 241 3.45 27.46 -9.28
N ASP A 242 3.63 28.37 -8.34
CA ASP A 242 2.95 28.29 -7.03
C ASP A 242 1.42 28.31 -7.20
N ILE A 243 0.89 29.13 -8.11
CA ILE A 243 -0.54 29.11 -8.47
C ILE A 243 -0.93 27.78 -9.12
N ALA A 244 -0.09 27.22 -10.00
CA ALA A 244 -0.38 25.93 -10.62
C ALA A 244 -0.53 24.81 -9.57
N GLU A 245 0.28 24.81 -8.49
CA GLU A 245 0.11 23.89 -7.37
C GLU A 245 -1.21 24.10 -6.61
N LEU A 246 -1.63 25.35 -6.42
CA LEU A 246 -2.93 25.66 -5.81
C LEU A 246 -4.09 25.24 -6.71
N ALA A 247 -3.97 25.43 -8.02
CA ALA A 247 -4.96 24.98 -9.00
C ALA A 247 -5.09 23.46 -9.00
N MET A 248 -3.96 22.73 -8.88
CA MET A 248 -3.97 21.27 -8.69
C MET A 248 -4.74 20.86 -7.42
N ARG A 249 -4.48 21.51 -6.28
CA ARG A 249 -5.22 21.28 -5.02
C ARG A 249 -6.71 21.56 -5.13
N ALA A 250 -7.09 22.49 -6.01
CA ALA A 250 -8.47 22.81 -6.31
C ALA A 250 -9.10 21.90 -7.39
N GLY A 251 -8.39 20.87 -7.86
CA GLY A 251 -8.87 19.94 -8.90
C GLY A 251 -8.89 20.52 -10.32
N ARG A 252 -8.20 21.65 -10.56
CA ARG A 252 -8.16 22.34 -11.85
C ARG A 252 -6.90 21.99 -12.65
N THR A 253 -6.77 20.71 -13.00
CA THR A 253 -5.55 20.14 -13.61
C THR A 253 -5.15 20.79 -14.93
N GLU A 254 -6.09 21.01 -15.85
CA GLU A 254 -5.77 21.61 -17.16
C GLU A 254 -5.26 23.05 -17.02
N GLU A 255 -5.83 23.80 -16.09
CA GLU A 255 -5.40 25.16 -15.75
C GLU A 255 -3.97 25.15 -15.19
N ALA A 256 -3.68 24.25 -14.25
CA ALA A 256 -2.34 24.10 -13.68
C ALA A 256 -1.28 23.79 -14.75
N ILE A 257 -1.59 22.88 -15.68
CA ILE A 257 -0.70 22.54 -16.81
C ILE A 257 -0.42 23.79 -17.67
N ALA A 258 -1.47 24.53 -18.05
CA ALA A 258 -1.32 25.73 -18.88
C ALA A 258 -0.49 26.82 -18.17
N LEU A 259 -0.65 26.96 -16.85
CA LEU A 259 0.14 27.88 -16.03
C LEU A 259 1.63 27.52 -16.02
N VAL A 260 1.96 26.23 -15.86
CA VAL A 260 3.34 25.74 -15.93
C VAL A 260 3.94 25.93 -17.32
N GLU A 261 3.19 25.63 -18.38
CA GLU A 261 3.66 25.85 -19.77
C GLU A 261 3.99 27.32 -20.03
N ARG A 262 3.13 28.24 -19.56
CA ARG A 262 3.39 29.68 -19.68
C ARG A 262 4.56 30.13 -18.81
N ALA A 263 4.72 29.58 -17.60
CA ALA A 263 5.89 29.86 -16.76
C ALA A 263 7.20 29.50 -17.49
N TYR A 264 7.26 28.32 -18.11
CA TYR A 264 8.42 27.91 -18.90
C TYR A 264 8.63 28.71 -20.19
N ALA A 265 7.56 29.20 -20.80
CA ALA A 265 7.66 30.08 -21.97
C ALA A 265 8.29 31.43 -21.61
N ASP A 266 7.94 31.96 -20.43
CA ASP A 266 8.45 33.25 -19.96
C ASP A 266 9.87 33.14 -19.37
N ASP A 267 10.19 32.02 -18.72
CA ASP A 267 11.53 31.75 -18.17
C ASP A 267 11.96 30.29 -18.41
N SER A 268 12.80 30.12 -19.42
CA SER A 268 13.40 28.82 -19.77
C SER A 268 14.43 28.30 -18.75
N GLY A 269 14.87 29.13 -17.80
CA GLY A 269 15.81 28.75 -16.74
C GLY A 269 15.16 28.02 -15.57
N LEU A 270 13.83 28.04 -15.49
CA LEU A 270 13.07 27.29 -14.48
C LEU A 270 13.30 25.79 -14.62
N ARG A 271 13.10 25.07 -13.50
CA ARG A 271 13.25 23.62 -13.40
C ARG A 271 12.13 23.04 -12.54
N ASP A 272 11.86 21.75 -12.73
CA ASP A 272 10.94 20.93 -11.94
C ASP A 272 9.48 21.44 -11.81
N ALA A 273 9.04 22.39 -12.64
CA ALA A 273 7.71 22.97 -12.49
C ALA A 273 6.57 21.96 -12.73
N PHE A 274 6.74 21.01 -13.67
CA PHE A 274 5.80 19.90 -13.83
C PHE A 274 5.97 18.86 -12.72
N VAL A 275 7.19 18.62 -12.23
CA VAL A 275 7.42 17.74 -11.07
C VAL A 275 6.72 18.24 -9.81
N ARG A 276 6.76 19.56 -9.57
CA ARG A 276 6.08 20.22 -8.44
C ARG A 276 4.57 19.93 -8.43
N ILE A 277 3.90 20.08 -9.57
CA ILE A 277 2.48 19.72 -9.68
C ILE A 277 2.24 18.20 -9.71
N ALA A 278 3.21 17.40 -10.18
CA ALA A 278 3.16 15.94 -10.12
C ALA A 278 3.15 15.42 -8.67
N GLN A 279 3.89 16.05 -7.76
CA GLN A 279 3.89 15.68 -6.34
C GLN A 279 2.50 15.81 -5.70
N HIS A 280 1.68 16.77 -6.12
CA HIS A 280 0.29 16.83 -5.67
C HIS A 280 -0.57 15.71 -6.27
N ALA A 281 -0.38 15.37 -7.55
CA ALA A 281 -1.03 14.20 -8.13
C ALA A 281 -0.63 12.91 -7.39
N MET A 282 0.59 12.80 -6.88
CA MET A 282 1.02 11.68 -6.03
C MET A 282 0.29 11.63 -4.68
N THR A 283 0.07 12.77 -4.01
CA THR A 283 -0.68 12.80 -2.74
C THR A 283 -2.12 12.34 -2.91
N GLU A 284 -2.72 12.63 -4.06
CA GLU A 284 -4.06 12.16 -4.46
C GLU A 284 -4.05 10.75 -5.09
N GLN A 285 -2.90 10.05 -5.07
CA GLN A 285 -2.69 8.71 -5.64
C GLN A 285 -2.98 8.62 -7.16
N GLN A 286 -2.92 9.73 -7.88
CA GLN A 286 -3.08 9.81 -9.34
C GLN A 286 -1.75 9.51 -10.05
N TRP A 287 -1.25 8.28 -9.89
CA TRP A 287 0.10 7.87 -10.29
C TRP A 287 0.42 8.07 -11.78
N VAL A 288 -0.55 7.80 -12.67
CA VAL A 288 -0.37 7.95 -14.12
C VAL A 288 -0.19 9.42 -14.49
N LEU A 289 -1.05 10.30 -13.96
CA LEU A 289 -0.95 11.74 -14.19
C LEU A 289 0.37 12.28 -13.64
N ALA A 290 0.74 11.91 -12.42
CA ALA A 290 2.01 12.32 -11.81
C ALA A 290 3.21 11.93 -12.67
N PHE A 291 3.21 10.71 -13.20
CA PHE A 291 4.26 10.23 -14.11
C PHE A 291 4.31 11.03 -15.41
N GLU A 292 3.17 11.24 -16.07
CA GLU A 292 3.10 12.03 -17.32
C GLU A 292 3.61 13.46 -17.13
N LEU A 293 3.25 14.10 -16.02
CA LEU A 293 3.70 15.45 -15.68
C LEU A 293 5.21 15.47 -15.45
N ALA A 294 5.74 14.62 -14.57
CA ALA A 294 7.18 14.58 -14.27
C ALA A 294 8.03 14.26 -15.52
N LYS A 295 7.52 13.42 -16.43
CA LYS A 295 8.19 13.11 -17.71
C LYS A 295 8.33 14.31 -18.65
N ARG A 296 7.49 15.35 -18.54
CA ARG A 296 7.61 16.56 -19.36
C ARG A 296 8.88 17.34 -19.01
N ASP A 297 9.20 17.46 -17.72
CA ASP A 297 10.45 18.11 -17.29
C ASP A 297 11.68 17.29 -17.68
N ASP A 298 11.60 15.96 -17.56
CA ASP A 298 12.66 15.04 -18.02
C ASP A 298 12.92 15.18 -19.53
N PHE A 299 11.87 15.15 -20.34
CA PHE A 299 11.96 15.23 -21.80
C PHE A 299 12.64 16.52 -22.27
N HIS A 300 12.45 17.63 -21.55
CA HIS A 300 13.08 18.91 -21.85
C HIS A 300 14.41 19.15 -21.13
N GLY A 301 14.94 18.17 -20.38
CA GLY A 301 16.18 18.29 -19.64
C GLY A 301 16.12 19.31 -18.50
N ARG A 302 14.93 19.52 -17.92
CA ARG A 302 14.64 20.52 -16.88
C ARG A 302 14.64 19.95 -15.47
N LEU A 303 14.94 18.67 -15.29
CA LEU A 303 15.00 18.07 -13.96
C LEU A 303 16.22 18.57 -13.18
N SER A 304 16.00 18.97 -11.93
CA SER A 304 17.07 19.06 -10.94
C SER A 304 17.38 17.68 -10.34
N SER A 305 18.40 17.61 -9.49
CA SER A 305 18.69 16.40 -8.70
C SER A 305 17.51 16.00 -7.80
N SER A 306 16.76 16.97 -7.26
CA SER A 306 15.52 16.70 -6.51
C SER A 306 14.43 16.14 -7.43
N GLY A 307 14.22 16.76 -8.60
CA GLY A 307 13.23 16.33 -9.57
C GLY A 307 13.47 14.91 -10.10
N LYS A 308 14.74 14.54 -10.30
CA LYS A 308 15.13 13.16 -10.65
C LYS A 308 14.77 12.16 -9.56
N GLY A 309 14.92 12.51 -8.29
CA GLY A 309 14.49 11.67 -7.16
C GLY A 309 12.97 11.42 -7.17
N VAL A 310 12.16 12.44 -7.45
CA VAL A 310 10.70 12.30 -7.56
C VAL A 310 10.32 11.41 -8.75
N LEU A 311 10.91 11.63 -9.92
CA LEU A 311 10.65 10.80 -11.11
C LEU A 311 11.12 9.36 -10.90
N ALA A 312 12.23 9.13 -10.19
CA ALA A 312 12.68 7.81 -9.82
C ALA A 312 11.67 7.08 -8.91
N ASN A 313 11.06 7.77 -7.94
CA ASN A 313 9.98 7.21 -7.12
C ASN A 313 8.80 6.73 -8.00
N LEU A 314 8.39 7.56 -8.96
CA LEU A 314 7.32 7.25 -9.90
C LEU A 314 7.67 6.03 -10.79
N TYR A 315 8.89 5.96 -11.31
CA TYR A 315 9.36 4.78 -12.05
C TYR A 315 9.37 3.52 -11.17
N GLY A 316 9.80 3.62 -9.91
CA GLY A 316 9.76 2.52 -8.95
C GLY A 316 8.34 1.98 -8.72
N ARG A 317 7.35 2.87 -8.55
CA ARG A 317 5.93 2.48 -8.40
C ARG A 317 5.34 1.85 -9.65
N LEU A 318 5.85 2.20 -10.84
CA LEU A 318 5.50 1.55 -12.11
C LEU A 318 6.27 0.22 -12.34
N GLY A 319 7.15 -0.17 -11.43
CA GLY A 319 7.94 -1.39 -11.52
C GLY A 319 9.22 -1.29 -12.36
N GLU A 320 9.57 -0.10 -12.85
CA GLU A 320 10.77 0.15 -13.67
C GLU A 320 11.98 0.53 -12.79
N PHE A 321 12.42 -0.41 -11.95
CA PHE A 321 13.46 -0.19 -10.95
C PHE A 321 14.83 0.20 -11.53
N ASP A 322 15.22 -0.33 -12.69
CA ASP A 322 16.51 0.00 -13.31
C ASP A 322 16.55 1.46 -13.76
N ARG A 323 15.46 1.97 -14.36
CA ARG A 323 15.35 3.39 -14.74
C ARG A 323 15.31 4.31 -13.52
N ALA A 324 14.60 3.88 -12.47
CA ALA A 324 14.60 4.59 -11.20
C ALA A 324 16.02 4.70 -10.63
N ALA A 325 16.77 3.59 -10.66
CA ALA A 325 18.13 3.55 -10.16
C ALA A 325 19.08 4.46 -10.97
N ASP A 326 18.98 4.47 -12.30
CA ASP A 326 19.77 5.34 -13.17
C ASP A 326 19.52 6.83 -12.86
N LEU A 327 18.27 7.22 -12.62
CA LEU A 327 17.92 8.60 -12.26
C LEU A 327 18.46 8.99 -10.88
N ILE A 328 18.42 8.07 -9.92
CA ILE A 328 19.00 8.29 -8.58
C ILE A 328 20.52 8.45 -8.66
N ASP A 329 21.20 7.61 -9.45
CA ASP A 329 22.64 7.73 -9.66
C ASP A 329 23.02 9.07 -10.30
N GLN A 330 22.25 9.52 -11.30
CA GLN A 330 22.43 10.84 -11.89
C GLN A 330 22.19 11.97 -10.87
N ALA A 331 21.16 11.84 -10.02
CA ALA A 331 20.87 12.83 -8.98
C ALA A 331 22.02 12.95 -7.98
N TYR A 332 22.55 11.82 -7.51
CA TYR A 332 23.69 11.77 -6.59
C TYR A 332 25.00 12.24 -7.21
N ALA A 333 25.20 12.03 -8.52
CA ALA A 333 26.36 12.54 -9.23
C ALA A 333 26.35 14.08 -9.36
N GLU A 334 25.17 14.69 -9.53
CA GLU A 334 25.03 16.14 -9.66
C GLU A 334 25.11 16.88 -8.32
N SER A 335 24.54 16.30 -7.28
CA SER A 335 24.57 16.86 -5.94
C SER A 335 24.64 15.73 -4.92
N PRO A 336 25.58 15.77 -3.96
CA PRO A 336 25.58 14.86 -2.82
C PRO A 336 24.46 15.17 -1.80
N ALA A 337 23.67 16.23 -2.00
CA ALA A 337 22.67 16.70 -1.05
C ALA A 337 21.43 15.78 -0.89
N PRO A 338 20.90 15.10 -1.94
CA PRO A 338 19.85 14.13 -1.74
C PRO A 338 20.35 13.00 -0.82
N GLN A 339 19.45 12.42 -0.03
CA GLN A 339 19.73 11.29 0.86
C GLN A 339 18.61 10.26 0.70
N ASN A 340 18.89 9.01 1.08
CA ASN A 340 17.88 7.93 1.18
C ASN A 340 17.16 7.50 -0.12
N ALA A 341 17.53 7.99 -1.30
CA ALA A 341 16.76 7.77 -2.52
C ALA A 341 16.71 6.29 -2.93
N PHE A 342 17.80 5.53 -2.73
CA PHE A 342 17.76 4.09 -2.92
C PHE A 342 17.05 3.35 -1.78
N ALA A 343 17.12 3.86 -0.53
CA ALA A 343 16.32 3.31 0.56
C ALA A 343 14.81 3.45 0.30
N TRP A 344 14.36 4.60 -0.22
CA TRP A 344 12.98 4.80 -0.69
C TRP A 344 12.59 3.85 -1.82
N LEU A 345 13.50 3.61 -2.78
CA LEU A 345 13.24 2.62 -3.82
C LEU A 345 13.10 1.21 -3.23
N GLY A 346 13.90 0.90 -2.19
CA GLY A 346 13.79 -0.31 -1.41
C GLY A 346 12.45 -0.45 -0.67
N SER A 347 11.90 0.64 -0.14
CA SER A 347 10.60 0.60 0.57
C SER A 347 9.45 0.20 -0.35
N ILE A 348 9.45 0.65 -1.62
CA ILE A 348 8.46 0.23 -2.62
C ILE A 348 8.52 -1.29 -2.87
N LEU A 349 9.73 -1.87 -2.89
CA LEU A 349 9.89 -3.33 -3.03
C LEU A 349 9.47 -4.09 -1.76
N ALA A 350 9.68 -3.48 -0.59
CA ALA A 350 9.28 -4.03 0.70
C ALA A 350 7.76 -4.12 0.84
N GLU A 351 6.99 -3.17 0.28
CA GLU A 351 5.51 -3.23 0.21
C GLU A 351 5.02 -4.51 -0.51
N SER A 352 5.80 -4.99 -1.50
CA SER A 352 5.53 -6.25 -2.22
C SER A 352 6.25 -7.46 -1.62
N GLN A 353 6.75 -7.35 -0.38
CA GLN A 353 7.49 -8.38 0.35
C GLN A 353 8.75 -8.91 -0.36
N GLN A 354 9.35 -8.11 -1.24
CA GLN A 354 10.58 -8.49 -1.97
C GLN A 354 11.82 -8.10 -1.16
N TRP A 355 11.96 -8.65 0.05
CA TRP A 355 12.91 -8.25 1.08
C TRP A 355 14.38 -8.21 0.60
N GLN A 356 14.82 -9.22 -0.14
CA GLN A 356 16.20 -9.29 -0.65
C GLN A 356 16.51 -8.18 -1.64
N ARG A 357 15.59 -7.91 -2.57
CA ARG A 357 15.76 -6.83 -3.56
C ARG A 357 15.66 -5.46 -2.91
N ALA A 358 14.75 -5.30 -1.95
CA ALA A 358 14.61 -4.07 -1.16
C ALA A 358 15.93 -3.74 -0.43
N LEU A 359 16.50 -4.71 0.26
CA LEU A 359 17.78 -4.54 0.96
C LEU A 359 18.94 -4.25 0.00
N ALA A 360 18.99 -4.90 -1.16
CA ALA A 360 20.03 -4.65 -2.16
C ALA A 360 20.07 -3.18 -2.63
N TYR A 361 18.90 -2.55 -2.83
CA TYR A 361 18.86 -1.12 -3.14
C TYR A 361 19.23 -0.27 -1.92
N ALA A 362 18.62 -0.51 -0.76
CA ALA A 362 18.89 0.25 0.45
C ALA A 362 20.38 0.24 0.86
N ARG A 363 21.08 -0.88 0.61
CA ARG A 363 22.52 -1.01 0.84
C ARG A 363 23.36 0.01 0.09
N ARG A 364 22.92 0.46 -1.09
CA ARG A 364 23.65 1.48 -1.87
C ARG A 364 23.78 2.79 -1.09
N ASP A 365 22.75 3.16 -0.32
CA ASP A 365 22.78 4.35 0.55
C ASP A 365 23.44 4.07 1.88
N LEU A 366 23.27 2.85 2.43
CA LEU A 366 23.96 2.43 3.65
C LEU A 366 25.49 2.46 3.48
N ASP A 367 26.01 1.77 2.46
CA ASP A 367 27.44 1.61 2.21
C ASP A 367 28.13 2.95 1.88
N ALA A 368 27.35 3.90 1.36
CA ALA A 368 27.80 5.25 1.06
C ALA A 368 27.55 6.26 2.19
N ALA A 369 27.08 5.81 3.36
CA ALA A 369 26.75 6.64 4.51
C ALA A 369 25.80 7.81 4.20
N ARG A 370 24.80 7.57 3.34
CA ARG A 370 23.78 8.54 2.92
C ARG A 370 22.46 8.45 3.69
N LEU A 371 22.34 7.50 4.62
CA LEU A 371 21.10 7.29 5.36
C LEU A 371 20.92 8.32 6.48
N THR A 372 19.76 8.95 6.55
CA THR A 372 19.35 9.69 7.75
C THR A 372 19.08 8.73 8.92
N PRO A 373 19.14 9.20 10.17
CA PRO A 373 18.87 8.37 11.34
C PRO A 373 17.56 7.58 11.26
N ASP A 374 16.47 8.22 10.82
CA ASP A 374 15.17 7.58 10.62
C ASP A 374 15.21 6.47 9.54
N HIS A 375 15.87 6.71 8.41
CA HIS A 375 16.00 5.69 7.36
C HIS A 375 16.92 4.53 7.77
N LYS A 376 17.84 4.72 8.72
CA LYS A 376 18.60 3.59 9.30
C LYS A 376 17.69 2.62 10.04
N LEU A 377 16.62 3.09 10.69
CA LEU A 377 15.62 2.21 11.31
C LEU A 377 14.89 1.39 10.25
N PHE A 378 14.47 2.01 9.14
CA PHE A 378 13.86 1.30 8.01
C PHE A 378 14.82 0.25 7.40
N VAL A 379 16.10 0.60 7.20
CA VAL A 379 17.08 -0.36 6.67
C VAL A 379 17.39 -1.47 7.69
N ALA A 380 17.30 -1.20 9.00
CA ALA A 380 17.40 -2.23 10.03
C ALA A 380 16.25 -3.25 9.92
N GLU A 381 15.02 -2.79 9.69
CA GLU A 381 13.86 -3.67 9.42
C GLU A 381 14.13 -4.58 8.21
N LEU A 382 14.64 -4.01 7.11
CA LEU A 382 15.03 -4.80 5.93
C LEU A 382 16.15 -5.82 6.24
N CYS A 383 17.14 -5.44 7.04
CA CYS A 383 18.21 -6.35 7.45
C CYS A 383 17.64 -7.54 8.23
N LEU A 384 16.73 -7.29 9.18
CA LEU A 384 16.12 -8.35 9.99
C LEU A 384 15.25 -9.30 9.15
N HIS A 385 14.43 -8.78 8.22
CA HIS A 385 13.67 -9.62 7.28
C HIS A 385 14.56 -10.52 6.41
N ASN A 386 15.82 -10.12 6.18
CA ASN A 386 16.81 -10.91 5.44
C ASN A 386 17.73 -11.76 6.33
N GLY A 387 17.45 -11.86 7.64
CA GLY A 387 18.21 -12.68 8.59
C GLY A 387 19.50 -12.03 9.10
N GLU A 388 19.70 -10.73 8.88
CA GLU A 388 20.88 -9.98 9.32
C GLU A 388 20.63 -9.23 10.65
N ALA A 389 20.38 -9.99 11.72
CA ALA A 389 20.01 -9.43 13.03
C ALA A 389 21.08 -8.50 13.64
N ASP A 390 22.36 -8.88 13.58
CA ASP A 390 23.46 -8.08 14.14
C ASP A 390 23.57 -6.71 13.44
N THR A 391 23.45 -6.69 12.11
CA THR A 391 23.45 -5.46 11.30
C THR A 391 22.25 -4.60 11.67
N ALA A 392 21.06 -5.21 11.79
CA ALA A 392 19.84 -4.50 12.15
C ALA A 392 19.98 -3.80 13.51
N MET A 393 20.44 -4.51 14.53
CA MET A 393 20.64 -3.95 15.87
C MET A 393 21.68 -2.83 15.87
N SER A 394 22.81 -3.00 15.16
CA SER A 394 23.83 -1.95 15.03
C SER A 394 23.29 -0.68 14.37
N LEU A 395 22.42 -0.80 13.37
CA LEU A 395 21.80 0.34 12.70
C LEU A 395 20.86 1.11 13.62
N VAL A 396 20.10 0.42 14.47
CA VAL A 396 19.26 1.05 15.51
C VAL A 396 20.12 1.84 16.50
N GLU A 397 21.22 1.27 16.99
CA GLU A 397 22.14 1.97 17.89
C GLU A 397 22.74 3.23 17.24
N GLN A 398 23.16 3.13 15.98
CA GLN A 398 23.68 4.26 15.23
C GLN A 398 22.62 5.36 15.09
N ALA A 399 21.39 5.00 14.70
CA ALA A 399 20.29 5.96 14.58
C ALA A 399 20.03 6.70 15.91
N TYR A 400 19.97 5.97 17.02
CA TYR A 400 19.79 6.56 18.36
C TYR A 400 20.94 7.43 18.84
N SER A 401 22.16 7.16 18.38
CA SER A 401 23.33 7.98 18.69
C SER A 401 23.35 9.31 17.93
N GLU A 402 22.84 9.31 16.69
CA GLU A 402 22.81 10.47 15.81
C GLU A 402 21.60 11.38 16.09
N ASP A 403 20.46 10.78 16.41
CA ASP A 403 19.26 11.50 16.82
C ASP A 403 18.73 10.97 18.16
N PRO A 404 19.06 11.64 19.27
CA PRO A 404 18.55 11.28 20.59
C PRO A 404 17.03 11.39 20.74
N ALA A 405 16.33 12.12 19.87
CA ALA A 405 14.87 12.25 19.90
C ALA A 405 14.14 11.04 19.28
N LEU A 406 14.83 10.19 18.51
CA LEU A 406 14.25 8.98 17.95
C LEU A 406 13.82 7.98 19.02
N ARG A 407 12.73 7.27 18.71
CA ARG A 407 12.02 6.32 19.56
C ARG A 407 11.65 5.07 18.75
N ASP A 408 11.31 3.99 19.46
CA ASP A 408 10.72 2.76 18.91
C ASP A 408 11.55 2.02 17.83
N GLY A 409 12.85 2.27 17.75
CA GLY A 409 13.78 1.62 16.82
C GLY A 409 13.90 0.11 17.04
N TYR A 410 14.04 -0.35 18.29
CA TYR A 410 14.03 -1.79 18.58
C TYR A 410 12.62 -2.36 18.57
N LEU A 411 11.60 -1.58 18.93
CA LEU A 411 10.21 -2.00 18.79
C LEU A 411 9.84 -2.37 17.34
N ARG A 412 10.30 -1.61 16.34
CA ARG A 412 10.10 -1.94 14.92
C ARG A 412 10.62 -3.33 14.58
N LEU A 413 11.81 -3.67 15.09
CA LEU A 413 12.38 -5.01 14.96
C LEU A 413 11.58 -6.06 15.76
N ALA A 414 11.04 -5.69 16.93
CA ALA A 414 10.19 -6.57 17.73
C ALA A 414 8.90 -6.95 17.01
N LEU A 415 8.27 -6.03 16.25
CA LEU A 415 7.09 -6.32 15.44
C LEU A 415 7.38 -7.40 14.38
N ILE A 416 8.53 -7.32 13.73
CA ILE A 416 8.98 -8.34 12.75
C ILE A 416 9.20 -9.70 13.46
N ALA A 417 9.77 -9.68 14.67
CA ALA A 417 9.93 -10.89 15.47
C ALA A 417 8.58 -11.49 15.90
N ILE A 418 7.57 -10.67 16.20
CA ILE A 418 6.18 -11.12 16.47
C ILE A 418 5.60 -11.83 15.25
N ASP A 419 5.74 -11.27 14.05
CA ASP A 419 5.25 -11.87 12.81
C ASP A 419 5.95 -13.22 12.53
N ALA A 420 7.24 -13.32 12.84
CA ALA A 420 8.01 -14.56 12.79
C ALA A 420 7.68 -15.54 13.95
N ARG A 421 6.82 -15.14 14.89
CA ARG A 421 6.49 -15.85 16.15
C ARG A 421 7.69 -16.12 17.07
N ASP A 422 8.75 -15.32 16.95
CA ASP A 422 9.92 -15.33 17.84
C ASP A 422 9.67 -14.40 19.05
N TRP A 423 8.81 -14.87 19.95
CA TRP A 423 8.43 -14.13 21.15
C TRP A 423 9.59 -13.81 22.10
N PRO A 424 10.62 -14.67 22.28
CA PRO A 424 11.81 -14.32 23.06
C PRO A 424 12.60 -13.14 22.48
N LEU A 425 12.82 -13.12 21.16
CA LEU A 425 13.51 -12.00 20.50
C LEU A 425 12.66 -10.72 20.59
N ALA A 426 11.35 -10.82 20.31
CA ALA A 426 10.43 -9.69 20.42
C ALA A 426 10.46 -9.04 21.81
N LEU A 427 10.44 -9.84 22.88
CA LEU A 427 10.54 -9.34 24.25
C LEU A 427 11.85 -8.60 24.48
N THR A 428 12.97 -9.22 24.08
CA THR A 428 14.32 -8.64 24.26
C THR A 428 14.42 -7.26 23.58
N LEU A 429 13.94 -7.15 22.35
CA LEU A 429 13.99 -5.92 21.56
C LEU A 429 13.07 -4.83 22.12
N ALA A 430 11.79 -5.14 22.35
CA ALA A 430 10.83 -4.16 22.88
C ALA A 430 11.23 -3.65 24.27
N GLN A 431 11.80 -4.54 25.11
CA GLN A 431 12.26 -4.20 26.44
C GLN A 431 13.51 -3.30 26.42
N ALA A 432 14.39 -3.43 25.43
CA ALA A 432 15.53 -2.53 25.26
C ALA A 432 15.11 -1.06 25.08
N ASP A 433 14.07 -0.81 24.28
CA ASP A 433 13.50 0.54 24.13
C ASP A 433 12.79 1.02 25.41
N TYR A 434 12.09 0.12 26.12
CA TYR A 434 11.40 0.45 27.36
C TYR A 434 12.37 0.87 28.47
N GLU A 435 13.40 0.05 28.72
CA GLU A 435 14.41 0.31 29.76
C GLU A 435 15.24 1.56 29.48
N ALA A 436 15.46 1.88 28.21
CA ALA A 436 16.14 3.11 27.78
C ALA A 436 15.23 4.36 27.84
N GLY A 437 13.95 4.23 28.20
CA GLY A 437 12.98 5.33 28.17
C GLY A 437 12.67 5.85 26.75
N ARG A 438 12.92 5.02 25.74
CA ARG A 438 12.75 5.31 24.31
C ARG A 438 11.47 4.72 23.72
N LEU A 439 10.83 3.77 24.40
CA LEU A 439 9.53 3.26 23.98
C LEU A 439 8.47 4.36 24.10
N SER A 440 7.76 4.63 23.02
CA SER A 440 6.66 5.60 23.01
C SER A 440 5.47 5.08 23.81
N LEU A 441 4.69 5.98 24.41
CA LEU A 441 3.52 5.60 25.22
C LEU A 441 2.50 4.76 24.43
N GLY A 442 2.25 5.10 23.16
CA GLY A 442 1.37 4.31 22.28
C GLY A 442 1.88 2.89 22.00
N SER A 443 3.18 2.66 22.15
CA SER A 443 3.83 1.37 21.92
C SER A 443 3.80 0.43 23.13
N PHE A 444 3.40 0.92 24.31
CA PHE A 444 3.32 0.11 25.54
C PHE A 444 2.31 -1.04 25.38
N GLY A 445 1.25 -0.86 24.58
CA GLY A 445 0.31 -1.92 24.26
C GLY A 445 0.96 -3.11 23.55
N VAL A 446 1.93 -2.87 22.67
CA VAL A 446 2.68 -3.94 21.97
C VAL A 446 3.56 -4.70 22.96
N LEU A 447 4.30 -3.99 23.83
CA LEU A 447 5.11 -4.64 24.87
C LEU A 447 4.22 -5.43 25.85
N ALA A 448 3.06 -4.89 26.23
CA ALA A 448 2.09 -5.59 27.06
C ALA A 448 1.57 -6.88 26.40
N GLN A 449 1.32 -6.87 25.10
CA GLN A 449 0.96 -8.08 24.34
C GLN A 449 2.08 -9.12 24.40
N ILE A 450 3.33 -8.71 24.17
CA ILE A 450 4.50 -9.61 24.24
C ILE A 450 4.62 -10.21 25.66
N LEU A 451 4.53 -9.38 26.71
CA LEU A 451 4.59 -9.85 28.11
C LEU A 451 3.46 -10.82 28.43
N GLY A 452 2.23 -10.53 28.00
CA GLY A 452 1.09 -11.44 28.13
C GLY A 452 1.33 -12.78 27.45
N GLN A 453 2.01 -12.80 26.30
CA GLN A 453 2.38 -14.04 25.63
C GLN A 453 3.36 -14.88 26.45
N HIS A 454 4.28 -14.23 27.17
CA HIS A 454 5.17 -14.84 28.16
C HIS A 454 4.49 -15.13 29.52
N GLY A 455 3.21 -14.77 29.68
CA GLY A 455 2.40 -15.05 30.86
C GLY A 455 2.43 -13.95 31.94
N ASP A 456 3.16 -12.86 31.72
CA ASP A 456 3.21 -11.72 32.65
C ASP A 456 2.07 -10.73 32.38
N PHE A 457 0.86 -11.12 32.78
CA PHE A 457 -0.34 -10.32 32.58
C PHE A 457 -0.44 -9.12 33.52
N ASP A 458 0.15 -9.22 34.71
CA ASP A 458 0.06 -8.16 35.73
C ASP A 458 0.86 -6.93 35.27
N THR A 459 2.12 -7.12 34.86
CA THR A 459 2.95 -6.05 34.30
C THR A 459 2.35 -5.51 33.00
N ALA A 460 1.79 -6.39 32.16
CA ALA A 460 1.13 -5.98 30.92
C ALA A 460 -0.05 -5.02 31.18
N VAL A 461 -0.89 -5.30 32.19
CA VAL A 461 -2.00 -4.43 32.57
C VAL A 461 -1.49 -3.08 33.08
N GLU A 462 -0.46 -3.05 33.94
CA GLU A 462 0.13 -1.81 34.46
C GLU A 462 0.68 -0.92 33.34
N LEU A 463 1.33 -1.51 32.33
CA LEU A 463 1.83 -0.78 31.16
C LEU A 463 0.70 -0.14 30.36
N ILE A 464 -0.39 -0.88 30.11
CA ILE A 464 -1.55 -0.35 29.37
C ILE A 464 -2.21 0.78 30.15
N GLU A 465 -2.37 0.64 31.46
CA GLU A 465 -2.92 1.70 32.31
C GLU A 465 -2.05 2.96 32.29
N THR A 466 -0.74 2.79 32.32
CA THR A 466 0.23 3.90 32.19
C THR A 466 0.09 4.59 30.83
N ALA A 467 -0.03 3.81 29.76
CA ALA A 467 -0.20 4.32 28.40
C ALA A 467 -1.47 5.17 28.28
N TYR A 468 -2.62 4.63 28.72
CA TYR A 468 -3.91 5.31 28.66
C TYR A 468 -4.03 6.52 29.60
N ALA A 469 -3.24 6.56 30.68
CA ALA A 469 -3.19 7.72 31.57
C ALA A 469 -2.33 8.85 30.98
N GLY A 470 -1.25 8.50 30.26
CA GLY A 470 -0.28 9.46 29.72
C GLY A 470 -0.65 9.99 28.33
N ASP A 471 -1.38 9.22 27.53
CA ASP A 471 -1.82 9.58 26.19
C ASP A 471 -3.28 9.12 26.01
N PRO A 472 -4.23 9.99 25.64
CA PRO A 472 -5.60 9.59 25.35
C PRO A 472 -5.77 8.88 24.00
N ASN A 473 -4.73 8.87 23.15
CA ASN A 473 -4.77 8.36 21.78
C ASN A 473 -4.54 6.83 21.61
N PRO A 474 -3.84 6.07 22.48
CA PRO A 474 -3.68 4.64 22.30
C PRO A 474 -5.03 3.93 22.42
N GLN A 475 -5.25 2.96 21.55
CA GLN A 475 -6.52 2.24 21.40
C GLN A 475 -6.26 0.72 21.42
N ASN A 476 -7.29 -0.05 21.72
CA ASN A 476 -7.30 -1.52 21.65
C ASN A 476 -6.32 -2.29 22.54
N SER A 477 -5.51 -1.65 23.38
CA SER A 477 -4.41 -2.32 24.08
C SER A 477 -4.89 -3.38 25.07
N PHE A 478 -6.03 -3.17 25.76
CA PHE A 478 -6.63 -4.25 26.56
C PHE A 478 -7.28 -5.32 25.69
N ALA A 479 -7.84 -4.98 24.53
CA ALA A 479 -8.34 -5.96 23.58
C ALA A 479 -7.24 -6.85 22.97
N TRP A 480 -6.04 -6.30 22.73
CA TRP A 480 -4.86 -7.08 22.31
C TRP A 480 -4.49 -8.11 23.38
N LEU A 481 -4.40 -7.67 24.64
CA LEU A 481 -4.09 -8.54 25.76
C LEU A 481 -5.21 -9.56 26.03
N ALA A 482 -6.47 -9.17 25.81
CA ALA A 482 -7.63 -10.06 25.86
C ALA A 482 -7.53 -11.18 24.83
N TRP A 483 -7.09 -10.86 23.60
CA TRP A 483 -6.88 -11.86 22.55
C TRP A 483 -5.79 -12.86 22.93
N VAL A 484 -4.70 -12.40 23.55
CA VAL A 484 -3.65 -13.30 24.08
C VAL A 484 -4.20 -14.26 25.15
N LYS A 485 -5.11 -13.78 26.02
CA LYS A 485 -5.79 -14.67 26.98
C LYS A 485 -6.74 -15.66 26.29
N ALA A 486 -7.48 -15.21 25.28
CA ALA A 486 -8.36 -16.06 24.48
C ALA A 486 -7.59 -17.20 23.78
N ASP A 487 -6.44 -16.89 23.17
CA ASP A 487 -5.55 -17.90 22.56
C ASP A 487 -5.08 -18.96 23.58
N LYS A 488 -4.84 -18.54 24.82
CA LYS A 488 -4.51 -19.42 25.95
C LYS A 488 -5.74 -20.10 26.60
N GLN A 489 -6.92 -20.00 25.97
CA GLN A 489 -8.20 -20.55 26.43
C GLN A 489 -8.73 -19.97 27.77
N ASP A 490 -8.20 -18.82 28.21
CA ASP A 490 -8.72 -18.07 29.37
C ASP A 490 -9.80 -17.08 28.91
N TRP A 491 -10.95 -17.63 28.51
CA TRP A 491 -12.07 -16.84 27.97
C TRP A 491 -12.68 -15.86 28.96
N ARG A 492 -12.71 -16.21 30.26
CA ARG A 492 -13.21 -15.31 31.31
C ARG A 492 -12.29 -14.12 31.51
N GLY A 493 -10.98 -14.35 31.65
CA GLY A 493 -10.02 -13.26 31.75
C GLY A 493 -9.94 -12.42 30.48
N ALA A 494 -10.10 -13.04 29.30
CA ALA A 494 -10.20 -12.32 28.03
C ALA A 494 -11.40 -11.37 28.02
N LEU A 495 -12.58 -11.82 28.45
CA LEU A 495 -13.78 -10.99 28.52
C LEU A 495 -13.61 -9.80 29.49
N GLU A 496 -12.99 -10.02 30.65
CA GLU A 496 -12.72 -8.96 31.64
C GLU A 496 -11.83 -7.86 31.06
N LEU A 497 -10.78 -8.22 30.32
CA LEU A 497 -9.91 -7.25 29.66
C LEU A 497 -10.61 -6.55 28.49
N ALA A 498 -11.29 -7.30 27.62
CA ALA A 498 -11.99 -6.74 26.46
C ALA A 498 -13.03 -5.68 26.88
N ARG A 499 -13.74 -5.90 27.99
CA ARG A 499 -14.71 -4.95 28.55
C ARG A 499 -14.11 -3.57 28.82
N ARG A 500 -12.85 -3.49 29.27
CA ARG A 500 -12.21 -2.22 29.63
C ARG A 500 -12.12 -1.26 28.44
N ASP A 501 -11.82 -1.76 27.25
CA ASP A 501 -11.76 -0.95 26.03
C ASP A 501 -13.14 -0.74 25.39
N VAL A 502 -14.03 -1.73 25.48
CA VAL A 502 -15.43 -1.61 25.00
C VAL A 502 -16.19 -0.52 25.77
N GLU A 503 -16.17 -0.57 27.10
CA GLU A 503 -16.91 0.36 27.97
C GLU A 503 -16.37 1.79 27.89
N ALA A 504 -15.07 1.94 27.61
CA ALA A 504 -14.45 3.23 27.40
C ALA A 504 -14.55 3.75 25.96
N ASN A 505 -15.21 3.00 25.07
CA ASN A 505 -15.36 3.31 23.64
C ASN A 505 -14.03 3.61 22.94
N ARG A 506 -13.01 2.79 23.20
CA ARG A 506 -11.64 2.94 22.64
C ARG A 506 -11.31 1.97 21.51
N LEU A 507 -12.28 1.18 21.06
CA LEU A 507 -12.00 0.17 20.04
C LEU A 507 -12.08 0.74 18.63
N MET A 508 -11.04 0.50 17.84
CA MET A 508 -11.07 0.67 16.39
C MET A 508 -12.06 -0.32 15.76
N PRO A 509 -12.65 0.01 14.60
CA PRO A 509 -13.64 -0.84 13.93
C PRO A 509 -13.21 -2.30 13.79
N GLU A 510 -11.98 -2.56 13.36
CA GLU A 510 -11.46 -3.92 13.22
C GLU A 510 -11.40 -4.67 14.57
N TRP A 511 -10.97 -4.01 15.65
CA TRP A 511 -10.85 -4.61 16.97
C TRP A 511 -12.20 -4.79 17.68
N LYS A 512 -13.24 -4.05 17.28
CA LYS A 512 -14.62 -4.36 17.70
C LYS A 512 -15.05 -5.74 17.22
N THR A 513 -14.66 -6.17 16.02
CA THR A 513 -14.98 -7.52 15.53
C THR A 513 -14.23 -8.61 16.30
N HIS A 514 -12.98 -8.36 16.71
CA HIS A 514 -12.20 -9.28 17.55
C HIS A 514 -12.78 -9.37 18.96
N ALA A 515 -13.16 -8.24 19.57
CA ALA A 515 -13.86 -8.23 20.85
C ALA A 515 -15.20 -8.96 20.76
N ALA A 516 -15.95 -8.80 19.66
CA ALA A 516 -17.21 -9.50 19.45
C ALA A 516 -17.07 -11.03 19.51
N VAL A 517 -15.98 -11.59 18.96
CA VAL A 517 -15.68 -13.03 19.08
C VAL A 517 -15.51 -13.45 20.54
N ILE A 518 -14.77 -12.68 21.34
CA ILE A 518 -14.57 -12.97 22.78
C ILE A 518 -15.91 -12.93 23.53
N TYR A 519 -16.76 -11.95 23.23
CA TYR A 519 -18.09 -11.84 23.82
C TYR A 519 -18.99 -13.02 23.43
N ALA A 520 -19.03 -13.38 22.14
CA ALA A 520 -19.81 -14.52 21.65
C ALA A 520 -19.33 -15.85 22.25
N GLN A 521 -18.01 -16.04 22.40
CA GLN A 521 -17.46 -17.24 23.03
C GLN A 521 -17.86 -17.36 24.51
N CYS A 522 -18.16 -16.24 25.15
CA CYS A 522 -18.64 -16.15 26.53
C CYS A 522 -20.17 -16.04 26.65
N ASP A 523 -20.92 -16.38 25.59
CA ASP A 523 -22.39 -16.35 25.52
C ASP A 523 -23.02 -14.95 25.65
N PHE A 524 -22.30 -13.88 25.27
CA PHE A 524 -22.82 -12.50 25.21
C PHE A 524 -23.12 -12.07 23.75
N ASP A 525 -24.04 -12.78 23.11
CA ASP A 525 -24.34 -12.62 21.67
C ASP A 525 -24.89 -11.24 21.31
N THR A 526 -25.74 -10.66 22.16
CA THR A 526 -26.34 -9.35 21.90
C THR A 526 -25.28 -8.26 21.84
N GLU A 527 -24.32 -8.27 22.76
CA GLU A 527 -23.18 -7.36 22.76
C GLU A 527 -22.24 -7.63 21.60
N ALA A 528 -22.00 -8.90 21.24
CA ALA A 528 -21.18 -9.27 20.09
C ALA A 528 -21.76 -8.71 18.78
N GLU A 529 -23.07 -8.89 18.54
CA GLU A 529 -23.75 -8.34 17.37
C GLU A 529 -23.73 -6.81 17.31
N ARG A 530 -23.89 -6.16 18.47
CA ARG A 530 -23.79 -4.69 18.58
C ARG A 530 -22.40 -4.21 18.14
N LEU A 531 -21.33 -4.85 18.63
CA LEU A 531 -19.96 -4.50 18.30
C LEU A 531 -19.66 -4.64 16.80
N VAL A 532 -20.12 -5.73 16.17
CA VAL A 532 -19.99 -5.92 14.71
C VAL A 532 -20.77 -4.84 13.94
N SER A 533 -21.99 -4.52 14.38
CA SER A 533 -22.82 -3.51 13.73
C SER A 533 -22.19 -2.11 13.81
N GLU A 534 -21.62 -1.76 14.96
CA GLU A 534 -20.89 -0.50 15.16
C GLU A 534 -19.62 -0.44 14.29
N ALA A 535 -18.85 -1.54 14.24
CA ALA A 535 -17.68 -1.64 13.36
C ALA A 535 -18.03 -1.35 11.90
N TYR A 536 -19.14 -1.92 11.42
CA TYR A 536 -19.60 -1.73 10.05
C TYR A 536 -20.16 -0.34 9.75
N ALA A 537 -20.71 0.34 10.76
CA ALA A 537 -21.14 1.72 10.62
C ALA A 537 -19.95 2.69 10.50
N GLU A 538 -18.84 2.37 11.16
CA GLU A 538 -17.63 3.19 11.19
C GLU A 538 -16.69 2.92 10.01
N ASP A 539 -16.59 1.67 9.55
CA ASP A 539 -15.76 1.29 8.41
C ASP A 539 -16.57 0.45 7.40
N THR A 540 -16.70 1.00 6.19
CA THR A 540 -17.45 0.39 5.09
C THR A 540 -16.64 -0.64 4.30
N ALA A 541 -15.32 -0.66 4.46
CA ALA A 541 -14.43 -1.63 3.82
C ALA A 541 -14.33 -2.94 4.61
N LEU A 542 -14.66 -2.92 5.92
CA LEU A 542 -14.65 -4.11 6.76
C LEU A 542 -15.63 -5.19 6.28
N ARG A 543 -15.17 -6.43 6.38
CA ARG A 543 -15.84 -7.66 5.94
C ARG A 543 -15.82 -8.72 7.04
N ASP A 544 -16.66 -9.74 6.89
CA ASP A 544 -16.69 -10.96 7.70
C ASP A 544 -16.89 -10.77 9.22
N GLY A 545 -17.40 -9.62 9.65
CA GLY A 545 -17.69 -9.34 11.06
C GLY A 545 -18.73 -10.28 11.64
N PHE A 546 -19.86 -10.53 10.95
CA PHE A 546 -20.85 -11.52 11.40
C PHE A 546 -20.37 -12.94 11.09
N ALA A 547 -19.62 -13.16 10.01
CA ALA A 547 -19.02 -14.47 9.70
C ALA A 547 -18.10 -14.97 10.83
N ARG A 548 -17.34 -14.08 11.48
CA ARG A 548 -16.56 -14.43 12.68
C ARG A 548 -17.43 -14.89 13.86
N LEU A 549 -18.64 -14.33 14.02
CA LEU A 549 -19.61 -14.84 15.00
C LEU A 549 -20.18 -16.19 14.56
N ALA A 550 -20.37 -16.39 13.27
CA ALA A 550 -20.77 -17.69 12.72
C ALA A 550 -19.76 -18.79 13.06
N ASP A 551 -18.46 -18.52 13.00
CA ASP A 551 -17.41 -19.46 13.41
C ASP A 551 -17.53 -19.87 14.88
N VAL A 552 -17.83 -18.92 15.77
CA VAL A 552 -18.10 -19.22 17.19
C VAL A 552 -19.33 -20.13 17.32
N LYS A 553 -20.43 -19.80 16.63
CA LYS A 553 -21.66 -20.62 16.64
C LYS A 553 -21.43 -22.01 16.08
N LEU A 554 -20.58 -22.14 15.06
CA LEU A 554 -20.15 -23.43 14.51
C LEU A 554 -19.43 -24.29 15.56
N GLN A 555 -18.49 -23.71 16.31
CA GLN A 555 -17.79 -24.41 17.40
C GLN A 555 -18.77 -24.92 18.47
N HIS A 556 -19.81 -24.13 18.76
CA HIS A 556 -20.88 -24.49 19.70
C HIS A 556 -21.96 -25.40 19.10
N LYS A 557 -21.84 -25.77 17.82
CA LYS A 557 -22.81 -26.59 17.06
C LYS A 557 -24.18 -25.94 16.92
N ASP A 558 -24.27 -24.61 17.00
CA ASP A 558 -25.45 -23.82 16.68
C ASP A 558 -25.44 -23.40 15.21
N TYR A 559 -25.77 -24.35 14.35
CA TYR A 559 -25.73 -24.16 12.91
C TYR A 559 -26.80 -23.19 12.40
N ALA A 560 -27.88 -22.98 13.13
CA ALA A 560 -28.97 -22.08 12.73
C ALA A 560 -28.49 -20.63 12.81
N SER A 561 -27.97 -20.22 13.96
CA SER A 561 -27.41 -18.89 14.17
C SER A 561 -26.19 -18.62 13.29
N ALA A 562 -25.36 -19.65 13.04
CA ALA A 562 -24.23 -19.54 12.13
C ALA A 562 -24.65 -19.16 10.70
N VAL A 563 -25.71 -19.77 10.17
CA VAL A 563 -26.24 -19.42 8.83
C VAL A 563 -26.82 -18.02 8.82
N GLU A 564 -27.58 -17.64 9.84
CA GLU A 564 -28.15 -16.30 9.96
C GLU A 564 -27.06 -15.22 9.90
N TYR A 565 -25.96 -15.40 10.64
CA TYR A 565 -24.84 -14.46 10.63
C TYR A 565 -24.14 -14.36 9.27
N LEU A 566 -23.93 -15.49 8.58
CA LEU A 566 -23.35 -15.48 7.22
C LEU A 566 -24.29 -14.81 6.21
N GLU A 567 -25.60 -15.00 6.35
CA GLU A 567 -26.59 -14.34 5.50
C GLU A 567 -26.65 -12.83 5.73
N ARG A 568 -26.41 -12.36 6.96
CA ARG A 568 -26.29 -10.92 7.26
C ARG A 568 -25.11 -10.29 6.55
N ASP A 569 -23.93 -10.90 6.61
CA ASP A 569 -22.75 -10.39 5.89
C ASP A 569 -22.96 -10.44 4.36
N LEU A 570 -23.61 -11.48 3.85
CA LEU A 570 -23.96 -11.58 2.43
C LEU A 570 -24.93 -10.47 2.00
N ALA A 571 -25.99 -10.23 2.77
CA ALA A 571 -26.99 -9.20 2.48
C ALA A 571 -26.38 -7.78 2.48
N LEU A 572 -25.35 -7.57 3.29
CA LEU A 572 -24.60 -6.31 3.33
C LEU A 572 -23.53 -6.20 2.24
N GLY A 573 -23.29 -7.25 1.44
CA GLY A 573 -22.19 -7.30 0.47
C GLY A 573 -20.81 -7.33 1.12
N ARG A 574 -20.74 -7.80 2.38
CA ARG A 574 -19.55 -7.80 3.24
C ARG A 574 -19.00 -9.20 3.55
N LEU A 575 -19.60 -10.25 2.99
CA LEU A 575 -19.08 -11.62 3.09
C LEU A 575 -17.96 -11.82 2.06
N ALA A 576 -16.77 -12.22 2.51
CA ALA A 576 -15.68 -12.63 1.63
C ALA A 576 -15.91 -14.04 1.04
N GLU A 577 -15.14 -14.40 0.01
CA GLU A 577 -15.25 -15.72 -0.64
C GLU A 577 -15.08 -16.89 0.34
N ALA A 578 -14.23 -16.74 1.36
CA ALA A 578 -14.08 -17.75 2.42
C ALA A 578 -15.37 -17.96 3.22
N GLY A 579 -16.07 -16.87 3.60
CA GLY A 579 -17.35 -16.94 4.30
C GLY A 579 -18.48 -17.48 3.43
N GLU A 580 -18.45 -17.22 2.12
CA GLU A 580 -19.39 -17.80 1.15
C GLU A 580 -19.24 -19.32 1.04
N THR A 581 -18.00 -19.83 1.09
CA THR A 581 -17.72 -21.27 1.17
C THR A 581 -18.25 -21.87 2.47
N VAL A 582 -18.03 -21.22 3.62
CA VAL A 582 -18.58 -21.67 4.92
C VAL A 582 -20.11 -21.70 4.91
N ARG A 583 -20.77 -20.70 4.29
CA ARG A 583 -22.23 -20.65 4.13
C ARG A 583 -22.77 -21.78 3.27
N LYS A 584 -22.08 -22.12 2.18
CA LYS A 584 -22.42 -23.27 1.33
C LYS A 584 -22.26 -24.59 2.07
N CYS A 585 -21.17 -24.77 2.80
CA CYS A 585 -20.93 -25.94 3.64
C CYS A 585 -21.99 -26.08 4.75
N LEU A 586 -22.40 -24.96 5.37
CA LEU A 586 -23.44 -24.92 6.39
C LEU A 586 -24.85 -25.19 5.85
N ARG A 587 -25.18 -24.70 4.65
CA ARG A 587 -26.44 -25.04 3.97
C ARG A 587 -26.46 -26.50 3.56
N ALA A 588 -25.33 -27.05 3.09
CA ALA A 588 -25.19 -28.49 2.85
C ALA A 588 -25.37 -29.28 4.15
N PHE A 589 -24.84 -28.80 5.28
CA PHE A 589 -25.06 -29.39 6.60
C PHE A 589 -26.52 -29.29 7.08
N GLN A 590 -27.20 -28.15 6.91
CA GLN A 590 -28.62 -28.00 7.26
C GLN A 590 -29.55 -28.80 6.33
N ALA A 591 -29.16 -28.99 5.06
CA ALA A 591 -29.86 -29.83 4.09
C ALA A 591 -29.78 -31.33 4.42
N THR A 592 -28.88 -31.76 5.33
CA THR A 592 -28.83 -33.15 5.81
C THR A 592 -29.87 -33.50 6.89
N ARG A 593 -30.86 -32.63 7.15
CA ARG A 593 -32.12 -33.03 7.80
C ARG A 593 -33.28 -32.89 6.82
N PRO A 594 -33.63 -33.94 6.09
CA PRO A 594 -34.71 -33.82 5.13
C PRO A 594 -36.07 -33.96 5.81
N SER A 595 -37.06 -33.27 5.25
CA SER A 595 -38.45 -33.65 5.39
C SER A 595 -38.72 -34.90 4.52
N ASP A 596 -39.67 -35.76 4.88
CA ASP A 596 -39.97 -37.02 4.18
C ASP A 596 -40.35 -36.85 2.69
N GLN A 597 -40.72 -35.64 2.24
CA GLN A 597 -41.04 -35.35 0.84
C GLN A 597 -39.81 -34.95 0.01
N ASP A 598 -38.90 -34.16 0.57
CA ASP A 598 -37.67 -33.73 -0.12
C ASP A 598 -36.73 -34.92 -0.38
N THR A 599 -36.66 -35.85 0.59
CA THR A 599 -35.86 -37.09 0.47
C THR A 599 -36.24 -37.89 -0.79
N ARG A 600 -37.54 -38.02 -1.08
CA ARG A 600 -38.01 -38.85 -2.22
C ARG A 600 -37.74 -38.21 -3.56
N GLN A 601 -37.75 -36.87 -3.63
CA GLN A 601 -37.40 -36.16 -4.86
C GLN A 601 -35.89 -36.24 -5.12
N GLU A 602 -35.07 -36.02 -4.08
CA GLU A 602 -33.62 -36.16 -4.18
C GLU A 602 -33.20 -37.58 -4.58
N GLU A 603 -33.80 -38.61 -3.98
CA GLU A 603 -33.57 -40.02 -4.37
C GLU A 603 -33.91 -40.28 -5.84
N ALA A 604 -35.00 -39.70 -6.36
CA ALA A 604 -35.41 -39.84 -7.76
C ALA A 604 -34.45 -39.13 -8.73
N GLU A 605 -33.95 -37.95 -8.35
CA GLU A 605 -32.97 -37.19 -9.13
C GLU A 605 -31.60 -37.88 -9.14
N GLN A 606 -31.14 -38.39 -7.99
CA GLN A 606 -29.92 -39.21 -7.88
C GLN A 606 -30.02 -40.48 -8.73
N SER A 607 -31.18 -41.16 -8.70
CA SER A 607 -31.43 -42.35 -9.54
C SER A 607 -31.33 -42.03 -11.03
N THR A 608 -31.87 -40.87 -11.44
CA THR A 608 -31.78 -40.39 -12.84
C THR A 608 -30.33 -40.09 -13.23
N TYR A 609 -29.58 -39.43 -12.36
CA TYR A 609 -28.15 -39.15 -12.55
C TYR A 609 -27.32 -40.44 -12.69
N LEU A 610 -27.55 -41.44 -11.82
CA LEU A 610 -26.86 -42.73 -11.89
C LEU A 610 -27.22 -43.49 -13.18
N ALA A 611 -28.46 -43.39 -13.66
CA ALA A 611 -28.86 -43.93 -14.95
C ALA A 611 -28.11 -43.26 -16.12
N MET A 612 -27.87 -41.94 -16.06
CA MET A 612 -27.04 -41.21 -17.02
C MET A 612 -25.59 -41.72 -16.99
N GLN A 613 -24.97 -41.84 -15.82
CA GLN A 613 -23.61 -42.37 -15.67
C GLN A 613 -23.49 -43.76 -16.33
N ARG A 614 -24.43 -44.68 -16.04
CA ARG A 614 -24.46 -46.01 -16.65
C ARG A 614 -24.56 -45.96 -18.17
N ALA A 615 -25.47 -45.14 -18.69
CA ALA A 615 -25.68 -45.00 -20.13
C ALA A 615 -24.46 -44.40 -20.84
N HIS A 616 -23.78 -43.45 -20.19
CA HIS A 616 -22.57 -42.83 -20.72
C HIS A 616 -21.43 -43.86 -20.85
N TYR A 617 -21.13 -44.61 -19.79
CA TYR A 617 -20.09 -45.65 -19.86
C TYR A 617 -20.45 -46.81 -20.80
N ALA A 618 -21.73 -47.17 -20.92
CA ALA A 618 -22.19 -48.14 -21.93
C ALA A 618 -21.86 -47.65 -23.35
N SER A 619 -22.10 -46.37 -23.62
CA SER A 619 -21.80 -45.74 -24.91
C SER A 619 -20.30 -45.74 -25.20
N LEU A 620 -19.46 -45.40 -24.22
CA LEU A 620 -18.00 -45.45 -24.37
C LEU A 620 -17.49 -46.87 -24.61
N ALA A 621 -18.00 -47.86 -23.87
CA ALA A 621 -17.66 -49.27 -24.06
C ALA A 621 -18.00 -49.76 -25.47
N ASN A 622 -19.19 -49.43 -25.99
CA ASN A 622 -19.63 -49.82 -27.32
C ASN A 622 -18.83 -49.15 -28.45
N ARG A 623 -18.32 -47.93 -28.22
CA ARG A 623 -17.54 -47.17 -29.21
C ARG A 623 -16.05 -47.49 -29.18
N SER A 624 -15.57 -48.15 -28.13
CA SER A 624 -14.17 -48.55 -28.00
C SER A 624 -13.84 -49.72 -28.94
N ALA A 625 -12.58 -49.86 -29.33
CA ALA A 625 -12.13 -50.93 -30.24
C ALA A 625 -11.53 -52.11 -29.48
N TYR A 626 -11.86 -53.32 -29.96
CA TYR A 626 -11.49 -54.58 -29.33
C TYR A 626 -10.44 -55.34 -30.15
N GLY A 627 -9.56 -56.05 -29.45
CA GLY A 627 -8.68 -57.08 -30.00
C GLY A 627 -9.41 -58.39 -30.25
N ALA A 628 -8.72 -59.36 -30.88
CA ALA A 628 -9.30 -60.67 -31.21
C ALA A 628 -9.63 -61.54 -29.98
N ASP A 629 -9.13 -61.17 -28.81
CA ASP A 629 -9.34 -61.79 -27.50
C ASP A 629 -10.45 -61.10 -26.69
N ASN A 630 -11.19 -60.17 -27.32
CA ASN A 630 -12.18 -59.29 -26.69
C ASN A 630 -11.61 -58.38 -25.59
N ARG A 631 -10.28 -58.16 -25.56
CA ARG A 631 -9.67 -57.11 -24.73
C ARG A 631 -9.72 -55.78 -25.47
N TYR A 632 -9.71 -54.66 -24.76
CA TYR A 632 -9.53 -53.37 -25.42
C TYR A 632 -8.14 -53.27 -26.06
N LYS A 633 -8.06 -52.57 -27.19
CA LYS A 633 -6.76 -52.14 -27.70
C LYS A 633 -6.18 -51.11 -26.74
N THR A 634 -4.95 -51.32 -26.29
CA THR A 634 -4.29 -50.49 -25.27
C THR A 634 -3.71 -49.19 -25.85
N SER A 635 -4.37 -48.58 -26.84
CA SER A 635 -3.97 -47.33 -27.49
C SER A 635 -4.83 -46.17 -26.99
N ASN A 636 -4.28 -44.94 -26.99
CA ASN A 636 -4.97 -43.75 -26.47
C ASN A 636 -6.20 -43.31 -27.30
N THR A 637 -6.41 -43.86 -28.49
CA THR A 637 -7.52 -43.48 -29.39
C THR A 637 -8.60 -44.55 -29.49
N ASP A 638 -8.28 -45.78 -29.09
CA ASP A 638 -9.15 -46.93 -29.28
C ASP A 638 -9.93 -47.31 -28.01
N GLU A 639 -9.43 -46.95 -26.83
CA GLU A 639 -10.09 -47.20 -25.55
C GLU A 639 -10.63 -45.87 -25.00
N LEU A 640 -11.95 -45.70 -24.98
CA LEU A 640 -12.59 -44.41 -24.71
C LEU A 640 -13.05 -44.25 -23.26
N ILE A 641 -12.95 -45.28 -22.42
CA ILE A 641 -13.38 -45.21 -21.01
C ILE A 641 -12.27 -44.56 -20.18
N VAL A 642 -11.06 -45.11 -20.29
CA VAL A 642 -9.82 -44.56 -19.72
C VAL A 642 -9.30 -43.41 -20.60
N GLY A 643 -9.52 -43.48 -21.92
CA GLY A 643 -9.04 -42.46 -22.87
C GLY A 643 -7.54 -42.59 -23.10
N SER A 644 -6.71 -41.97 -22.24
CA SER A 644 -5.24 -41.93 -22.39
C SER A 644 -4.56 -43.22 -21.89
N TYR A 645 -5.07 -44.39 -22.29
CA TYR A 645 -4.73 -45.69 -21.70
C TYR A 645 -3.22 -45.97 -21.64
N ALA A 646 -2.48 -45.75 -22.74
CA ALA A 646 -1.05 -46.00 -22.83
C ALA A 646 -0.25 -45.05 -21.92
N ASP A 647 -0.69 -43.79 -21.80
CA ASP A 647 -0.03 -42.81 -20.94
C ASP A 647 -0.26 -43.16 -19.46
N HIS A 648 -1.48 -43.59 -19.12
CA HIS A 648 -1.80 -44.08 -17.78
C HIS A 648 -1.08 -45.39 -17.42
N ALA A 649 -0.69 -46.21 -18.40
CA ALA A 649 0.15 -47.38 -18.15
C ALA A 649 1.55 -46.99 -17.67
N GLY A 650 2.08 -45.84 -18.11
CA GLY A 650 3.36 -45.29 -17.69
C GLY A 650 3.35 -44.48 -16.38
N PHE A 651 2.18 -44.02 -15.91
CA PHE A 651 2.08 -43.19 -14.71
C PHE A 651 2.29 -44.00 -13.42
N PRO A 652 3.05 -43.53 -12.41
CA PRO A 652 3.44 -44.31 -11.23
C PRO A 652 2.37 -44.31 -10.11
N TYR A 653 1.25 -45.03 -10.31
CA TYR A 653 0.16 -45.09 -9.32
C TYR A 653 0.53 -45.80 -8.01
N GLU A 654 1.30 -46.90 -8.07
CA GLU A 654 1.66 -47.75 -6.92
C GLU A 654 2.24 -46.95 -5.74
N PRO A 655 3.32 -46.15 -5.92
CA PRO A 655 3.93 -45.43 -4.80
C PRO A 655 3.06 -44.29 -4.25
N LEU A 656 2.06 -43.83 -5.00
CA LEU A 656 1.16 -42.75 -4.59
C LEU A 656 -0.06 -43.28 -3.83
N LEU A 657 -0.53 -44.47 -4.19
CA LEU A 657 -1.67 -45.12 -3.53
C LEU A 657 -1.23 -45.96 -2.31
N LEU A 658 -0.08 -46.62 -2.38
CA LEU A 658 0.37 -47.56 -1.34
C LEU A 658 1.42 -46.91 -0.43
N PRO A 659 1.22 -46.88 0.90
CA PRO A 659 2.22 -46.43 1.86
C PRO A 659 3.55 -47.18 1.70
N ALA A 660 4.66 -46.45 1.85
CA ALA A 660 5.99 -47.04 1.80
C ALA A 660 6.14 -48.13 2.88
N GLY A 661 6.58 -49.33 2.48
CA GLY A 661 6.78 -50.46 3.40
C GLY A 661 5.53 -51.26 3.76
N LEU A 662 4.35 -50.95 3.17
CA LEU A 662 3.17 -51.80 3.34
C LEU A 662 3.37 -53.17 2.67
N ASP A 663 3.32 -54.24 3.46
CA ASP A 663 3.29 -55.62 2.95
C ASP A 663 1.87 -55.98 2.49
N THR A 664 1.67 -55.98 1.18
CA THR A 664 0.38 -56.24 0.55
C THR A 664 0.15 -57.72 0.22
N GLY A 665 1.16 -58.59 0.35
CA GLY A 665 1.16 -59.94 -0.24
C GLY A 665 0.04 -60.85 0.24
N ASN A 666 -0.47 -60.63 1.47
CA ASN A 666 -1.57 -61.40 2.06
C ASN A 666 -2.92 -60.65 2.09
N LEU A 667 -2.94 -59.38 1.70
CA LEU A 667 -4.11 -58.51 1.82
C LEU A 667 -5.15 -58.80 0.73
N ALA A 668 -6.43 -58.67 1.09
CA ALA A 668 -7.54 -58.60 0.16
C ALA A 668 -7.86 -57.13 -0.16
N ALA A 669 -7.87 -56.79 -1.45
CA ALA A 669 -8.18 -55.45 -1.92
C ALA A 669 -9.45 -55.38 -2.77
N LEU A 670 -10.04 -54.18 -2.84
CA LEU A 670 -11.16 -53.85 -3.72
C LEU A 670 -10.84 -52.59 -4.54
N ASP A 671 -11.08 -52.64 -5.84
CA ASP A 671 -10.99 -51.51 -6.77
C ASP A 671 -12.39 -50.93 -7.02
N TYR A 672 -12.69 -49.75 -6.46
CA TYR A 672 -13.98 -49.08 -6.67
C TYR A 672 -13.93 -48.20 -7.92
N GLY A 673 -14.80 -48.49 -8.89
CA GLY A 673 -14.71 -47.92 -10.24
C GLY A 673 -13.63 -48.62 -11.06
N CYS A 674 -13.58 -49.96 -11.00
CA CYS A 674 -12.48 -50.73 -11.58
C CYS A 674 -12.35 -50.60 -13.10
N GLY A 675 -13.39 -50.07 -13.77
CA GLY A 675 -13.44 -49.91 -15.21
C GLY A 675 -13.11 -51.22 -15.92
N PRO A 676 -12.29 -51.21 -16.97
CA PRO A 676 -11.87 -52.43 -17.68
C PRO A 676 -10.82 -53.27 -16.93
N GLY A 677 -10.62 -53.07 -15.62
CA GLY A 677 -9.69 -53.88 -14.82
C GLY A 677 -8.22 -53.50 -14.96
N ARG A 678 -7.90 -52.31 -15.51
CA ARG A 678 -6.52 -51.84 -15.71
C ARG A 678 -5.72 -51.82 -14.40
N MET A 679 -6.32 -51.27 -13.34
CA MET A 679 -5.66 -51.18 -12.04
C MET A 679 -5.62 -52.53 -11.32
N ILE A 680 -6.63 -53.39 -11.50
CA ILE A 680 -6.61 -54.78 -11.02
C ILE A 680 -5.43 -55.55 -11.62
N GLU A 681 -5.28 -55.55 -12.95
CA GLU A 681 -4.17 -56.23 -13.64
C GLU A 681 -2.80 -55.73 -13.16
N ARG A 682 -2.70 -54.41 -12.96
CA ARG A 682 -1.48 -53.73 -12.52
C ARG A 682 -1.12 -54.01 -11.06
N MET A 683 -2.09 -54.05 -10.15
CA MET A 683 -1.87 -54.31 -8.72
C MET A 683 -1.80 -55.80 -8.38
N ALA A 684 -2.34 -56.70 -9.22
CA ALA A 684 -2.47 -58.14 -8.93
C ALA A 684 -1.19 -58.84 -8.45
N PRO A 685 0.03 -58.53 -8.95
CA PRO A 685 1.26 -59.16 -8.44
C PRO A 685 1.56 -58.87 -6.96
N ARG A 686 0.91 -57.86 -6.36
CA ARG A 686 1.19 -57.38 -5.00
C ARG A 686 0.21 -57.89 -3.95
N PHE A 687 -0.94 -58.42 -4.34
CA PHE A 687 -2.04 -58.75 -3.42
C PHE A 687 -2.44 -60.22 -3.53
N ARG A 688 -2.99 -60.78 -2.45
CA ARG A 688 -3.54 -62.14 -2.44
C ARG A 688 -4.78 -62.25 -3.32
N GLN A 689 -5.59 -61.21 -3.32
CA GLN A 689 -6.84 -61.11 -4.06
C GLN A 689 -7.17 -59.64 -4.28
N ILE A 690 -7.70 -59.33 -5.46
CA ILE A 690 -8.28 -58.03 -5.79
C ILE A 690 -9.63 -58.26 -6.44
N ASP A 691 -10.68 -57.69 -5.87
CA ASP A 691 -12.02 -57.65 -6.47
C ASP A 691 -12.27 -56.27 -7.09
N GLY A 692 -13.25 -56.17 -7.99
CA GLY A 692 -13.57 -54.93 -8.70
C GLY A 692 -15.06 -54.60 -8.65
N VAL A 693 -15.39 -53.32 -8.53
CA VAL A 693 -16.76 -52.81 -8.58
C VAL A 693 -16.86 -51.77 -9.68
N ASP A 694 -17.87 -51.89 -10.54
CA ASP A 694 -18.19 -50.87 -11.55
C ASP A 694 -19.70 -50.79 -11.78
N ILE A 695 -20.16 -49.62 -12.24
CA ILE A 695 -21.59 -49.33 -12.45
C ILE A 695 -22.12 -49.94 -13.76
N ASN A 696 -21.23 -50.38 -14.66
CA ASN A 696 -21.61 -50.82 -15.99
C ASN A 696 -21.22 -52.28 -16.29
N GLU A 697 -22.21 -53.09 -16.67
CA GLU A 697 -22.02 -54.52 -16.97
C GLU A 697 -21.14 -54.78 -18.20
N ASP A 698 -21.26 -53.95 -19.25
CA ASP A 698 -20.44 -54.10 -20.46
C ASP A 698 -18.96 -53.89 -20.14
N VAL A 699 -18.66 -52.90 -19.30
CA VAL A 699 -17.31 -52.60 -18.81
C VAL A 699 -16.75 -53.75 -17.97
N LEU A 700 -17.56 -54.33 -17.09
CA LEU A 700 -17.17 -55.49 -16.28
C LEU A 700 -16.87 -56.74 -17.13
N ARG A 701 -17.58 -56.97 -18.25
CA ARG A 701 -17.23 -58.07 -19.17
C ARG A 701 -15.85 -57.89 -19.79
N VAL A 702 -15.43 -56.64 -20.02
CA VAL A 702 -14.07 -56.36 -20.50
C VAL A 702 -13.04 -56.53 -19.39
N ALA A 703 -13.36 -56.10 -18.16
CA ALA A 703 -12.53 -56.38 -17.01
C ALA A 703 -12.33 -57.89 -16.81
N GLU A 704 -13.37 -58.70 -16.98
CA GLU A 704 -13.28 -60.15 -16.92
C GLU A 704 -12.29 -60.68 -17.97
N ALA A 705 -12.38 -60.20 -19.22
CA ALA A 705 -11.48 -60.59 -20.29
C ALA A 705 -10.01 -60.20 -20.02
N ASN A 706 -9.77 -58.98 -19.53
CA ASN A 706 -8.43 -58.49 -19.19
C ASN A 706 -7.82 -59.26 -18.01
N CYS A 707 -8.64 -59.61 -17.02
CA CYS A 707 -8.20 -60.27 -15.80
C CYS A 707 -8.05 -61.80 -15.92
N ARG A 708 -8.37 -62.44 -17.07
CA ARG A 708 -8.29 -63.91 -17.22
C ARG A 708 -6.91 -64.51 -16.97
N SER A 709 -5.86 -63.73 -17.17
CA SER A 709 -4.46 -64.18 -17.05
C SER A 709 -3.87 -63.99 -15.65
N LEU A 710 -4.65 -63.43 -14.72
CA LEU A 710 -4.19 -63.16 -13.36
C LEU A 710 -4.05 -64.46 -12.54
N PRO A 711 -3.20 -64.47 -11.50
CA PRO A 711 -2.99 -65.64 -10.65
C PRO A 711 -4.22 -66.02 -9.79
N PHE A 712 -5.22 -65.15 -9.74
CA PHE A 712 -6.51 -65.36 -9.09
C PHE A 712 -7.63 -64.88 -10.02
N SER A 713 -8.87 -65.29 -9.75
CA SER A 713 -10.06 -64.81 -10.47
C SER A 713 -10.73 -63.70 -9.64
N PRO A 714 -10.62 -62.42 -10.04
CA PRO A 714 -11.30 -61.31 -9.36
C PRO A 714 -12.82 -61.53 -9.32
N ARG A 715 -13.46 -61.21 -8.19
CA ARG A 715 -14.91 -61.02 -8.18
C ARG A 715 -15.22 -59.65 -8.76
N LEU A 716 -15.96 -59.62 -9.86
CA LEU A 716 -16.41 -58.39 -10.51
C LEU A 716 -17.88 -58.13 -10.15
N ILE A 717 -18.15 -56.97 -9.55
CA ILE A 717 -19.42 -56.65 -8.90
C ILE A 717 -20.07 -55.47 -9.62
N LEU A 718 -21.30 -55.69 -10.09
CA LEU A 718 -22.14 -54.63 -10.64
C LEU A 718 -22.75 -53.82 -9.49
N THR A 719 -22.45 -52.52 -9.43
CA THR A 719 -23.04 -51.60 -8.45
C THR A 719 -24.21 -50.79 -9.03
N ASP A 720 -25.10 -50.33 -8.16
CA ASP A 720 -26.06 -49.27 -8.47
C ASP A 720 -25.39 -47.89 -8.65
N GLY A 721 -24.13 -47.77 -8.26
CA GLY A 721 -23.30 -46.57 -8.38
C GLY A 721 -23.17 -45.77 -7.08
N SER A 722 -23.78 -46.25 -5.99
CA SER A 722 -23.60 -45.67 -4.66
C SER A 722 -23.29 -46.69 -3.56
N SER A 723 -23.26 -47.99 -3.89
CA SER A 723 -22.98 -49.08 -2.95
C SER A 723 -21.97 -50.12 -3.46
N ILE A 724 -21.66 -51.12 -2.63
CA ILE A 724 -20.82 -52.29 -2.87
C ILE A 724 -21.66 -53.54 -2.54
N PRO A 725 -22.53 -53.97 -3.46
CA PRO A 725 -23.55 -54.99 -3.17
C PRO A 725 -22.94 -56.38 -2.99
N GLY A 726 -23.52 -57.16 -2.08
CA GLY A 726 -23.17 -58.57 -1.88
C GLY A 726 -21.79 -58.81 -1.25
N VAL A 727 -21.24 -57.79 -0.57
CA VAL A 727 -20.01 -57.86 0.23
C VAL A 727 -20.38 -57.64 1.70
N ALA A 728 -19.87 -58.48 2.60
CA ALA A 728 -20.07 -58.34 4.04
C ALA A 728 -19.26 -57.16 4.62
N GLU A 729 -19.61 -56.71 5.82
CA GLU A 729 -18.76 -55.76 6.56
C GLU A 729 -17.37 -56.35 6.85
N ASN A 730 -16.36 -55.48 6.95
CA ASN A 730 -14.99 -55.85 7.33
C ASN A 730 -14.34 -56.96 6.44
N ASN A 731 -14.65 -56.98 5.15
CA ASN A 731 -14.24 -58.01 4.19
C ASN A 731 -12.92 -57.70 3.46
N TYR A 732 -12.50 -56.43 3.41
CA TYR A 732 -11.28 -56.01 2.70
C TYR A 732 -10.31 -55.30 3.63
N ASP A 733 -9.01 -55.55 3.42
CA ASP A 733 -7.93 -54.87 4.13
C ASP A 733 -7.60 -53.51 3.48
N LEU A 734 -7.87 -53.38 2.19
CA LEU A 734 -7.59 -52.18 1.40
C LEU A 734 -8.68 -51.95 0.35
N VAL A 735 -9.18 -50.72 0.24
CA VAL A 735 -10.03 -50.28 -0.86
C VAL A 735 -9.29 -49.17 -1.59
N TYR A 736 -9.24 -49.22 -2.92
CA TYR A 736 -8.68 -48.14 -3.70
C TYR A 736 -9.58 -47.70 -4.86
N SER A 737 -9.42 -46.45 -5.30
CA SER A 737 -10.16 -45.88 -6.42
C SER A 737 -9.31 -44.88 -7.20
N VAL A 738 -9.30 -44.97 -8.53
CA VAL A 738 -8.45 -44.16 -9.40
C VAL A 738 -9.28 -43.61 -10.55
N ILE A 739 -9.31 -42.28 -10.73
CA ILE A 739 -10.02 -41.60 -11.83
C ILE A 739 -11.50 -42.06 -11.90
N CYS A 740 -12.16 -42.10 -10.75
CA CYS A 740 -13.58 -42.48 -10.66
C CYS A 740 -14.36 -41.44 -9.86
N LEU A 741 -13.95 -41.20 -8.61
CA LEU A 741 -14.67 -40.32 -7.68
C LEU A 741 -14.77 -38.87 -8.17
N GLN A 742 -13.80 -38.39 -8.97
CA GLN A 742 -13.83 -37.07 -9.58
C GLN A 742 -14.92 -36.92 -10.66
N HIS A 743 -15.34 -38.01 -11.29
CA HIS A 743 -16.40 -38.02 -12.32
C HIS A 743 -17.80 -38.13 -11.73
N ILE A 744 -17.90 -38.20 -10.40
CA ILE A 744 -19.17 -38.19 -9.70
C ILE A 744 -19.35 -36.76 -9.21
N CYS A 745 -20.24 -35.96 -9.80
CA CYS A 745 -20.50 -34.56 -9.42
C CYS A 745 -21.68 -34.37 -8.44
N VAL A 746 -22.16 -35.46 -7.85
CA VAL A 746 -23.23 -35.46 -6.84
C VAL A 746 -22.65 -35.88 -5.49
N HIS A 747 -22.49 -34.92 -4.59
CA HIS A 747 -21.88 -35.09 -3.27
C HIS A 747 -22.54 -36.19 -2.42
N ALA A 748 -23.86 -36.23 -2.39
CA ALA A 748 -24.62 -37.23 -1.63
C ALA A 748 -24.31 -38.67 -2.08
N ILE A 749 -24.08 -38.89 -3.37
CA ILE A 749 -23.68 -40.20 -3.91
C ILE A 749 -22.25 -40.55 -3.46
N ARG A 750 -21.31 -39.59 -3.50
CA ARG A 750 -19.95 -39.81 -2.98
C ARG A 750 -19.96 -40.18 -1.49
N GLN A 751 -20.81 -39.55 -0.69
CA GLN A 751 -20.97 -39.90 0.72
C GLN A 751 -21.48 -41.34 0.92
N GLN A 752 -22.52 -41.75 0.18
CA GLN A 752 -23.02 -43.13 0.21
C GLN A 752 -21.92 -44.15 -0.15
N ILE A 753 -21.08 -43.83 -1.14
CA ILE A 753 -19.93 -44.65 -1.53
C ILE A 753 -18.93 -44.74 -0.37
N PHE A 754 -18.57 -43.60 0.23
CA PHE A 754 -17.62 -43.59 1.35
C PHE A 754 -18.13 -44.34 2.58
N ASP A 755 -19.43 -44.24 2.88
CA ASP A 755 -20.09 -45.00 3.95
C ASP A 755 -19.95 -46.51 3.70
N ASP A 756 -20.20 -46.94 2.47
CA ASP A 756 -20.16 -48.36 2.12
C ASP A 756 -18.73 -48.90 2.05
N ILE A 757 -17.78 -48.07 1.60
CA ILE A 757 -16.33 -48.35 1.67
C ILE A 757 -15.91 -48.55 3.12
N TYR A 758 -16.33 -47.66 4.03
CA TYR A 758 -16.03 -47.78 5.45
C TYR A 758 -16.63 -49.07 6.04
N ARG A 759 -17.84 -49.46 5.63
CA ARG A 759 -18.50 -50.71 6.05
C ARG A 759 -17.68 -51.94 5.64
N VAL A 760 -17.25 -52.03 4.38
CA VAL A 760 -16.55 -53.22 3.87
C VAL A 760 -15.08 -53.29 4.29
N LEU A 761 -14.47 -52.18 4.72
CA LEU A 761 -13.11 -52.18 5.24
C LEU A 761 -13.02 -52.83 6.63
N ALA A 762 -12.06 -53.71 6.81
CA ALA A 762 -11.73 -54.29 8.12
C ALA A 762 -11.18 -53.21 9.07
N PRO A 763 -11.29 -53.40 10.41
CA PRO A 763 -10.59 -52.55 11.35
C PRO A 763 -9.08 -52.54 11.07
N GLY A 764 -8.49 -51.36 11.00
CA GLY A 764 -7.11 -51.11 10.56
C GLY A 764 -6.95 -50.98 9.04
N GLY A 765 -8.01 -51.22 8.26
CA GLY A 765 -7.97 -51.17 6.80
C GLY A 765 -7.77 -49.77 6.24
N LEU A 766 -7.22 -49.73 5.01
CA LEU A 766 -6.85 -48.51 4.30
C LEU A 766 -7.81 -48.24 3.14
N PHE A 767 -8.41 -47.05 3.10
CA PHE A 767 -8.99 -46.48 1.89
C PHE A 767 -8.00 -45.54 1.24
N THR A 768 -7.66 -45.73 -0.05
CA THR A 768 -6.78 -44.82 -0.78
C THR A 768 -7.29 -44.48 -2.16
N PHE A 769 -7.28 -43.22 -2.56
CA PHE A 769 -7.86 -42.82 -3.83
C PHE A 769 -7.23 -41.56 -4.42
N GLN A 770 -7.47 -41.36 -5.70
CA GLN A 770 -7.06 -40.16 -6.44
C GLN A 770 -8.29 -39.33 -6.86
N MET A 771 -8.16 -38.00 -6.80
CA MET A 771 -9.08 -37.04 -7.39
C MET A 771 -8.33 -35.86 -8.04
N GLY A 772 -9.02 -35.10 -8.89
CA GLY A 772 -8.56 -33.80 -9.38
C GLY A 772 -8.48 -32.76 -8.27
N TYR A 773 -7.43 -31.94 -8.27
CA TYR A 773 -7.18 -30.87 -7.30
C TYR A 773 -6.94 -29.54 -8.01
N GLY A 774 -7.63 -28.49 -7.57
CA GLY A 774 -7.60 -27.16 -8.19
C GLY A 774 -8.39 -27.07 -9.50
N ILE A 775 -8.43 -25.86 -10.10
CA ILE A 775 -9.24 -25.52 -11.27
C ILE A 775 -8.69 -26.18 -12.54
N GLY A 776 -9.57 -26.70 -13.40
CA GLY A 776 -9.28 -27.42 -14.63
C GLY A 776 -10.35 -27.36 -15.73
N HIS A 777 -11.19 -28.39 -15.84
CA HIS A 777 -12.14 -28.62 -16.96
C HIS A 777 -13.18 -27.49 -17.12
N ARG A 778 -13.84 -27.41 -18.28
CA ARG A 778 -14.72 -26.26 -18.65
C ARG A 778 -16.03 -26.13 -17.86
N ALA A 779 -16.48 -27.18 -17.16
CA ALA A 779 -17.77 -27.23 -16.46
C ALA A 779 -17.63 -27.97 -15.11
N GLU A 780 -16.84 -27.37 -14.22
CA GLU A 780 -16.53 -27.93 -12.90
C GLU A 780 -17.61 -27.67 -11.86
N ILE A 781 -17.80 -28.65 -10.99
CA ILE A 781 -18.79 -28.68 -9.92
C ILE A 781 -18.06 -28.65 -8.58
N ASP A 782 -18.51 -27.79 -7.67
CA ASP A 782 -17.92 -27.68 -6.33
C ASP A 782 -17.96 -29.04 -5.59
N TYR A 783 -16.97 -29.29 -4.72
CA TYR A 783 -16.89 -30.55 -3.97
C TYR A 783 -18.14 -30.87 -3.13
N TYR A 784 -18.89 -29.88 -2.66
CA TYR A 784 -20.11 -30.13 -1.87
C TYR A 784 -21.40 -30.07 -2.70
N GLU A 785 -21.31 -29.82 -4.01
CA GLU A 785 -22.48 -29.64 -4.85
C GLU A 785 -23.13 -30.99 -5.26
N ASN A 786 -24.46 -30.97 -5.35
CA ASN A 786 -25.30 -32.08 -5.84
C ASN A 786 -25.82 -31.78 -7.25
N ARG A 787 -24.97 -31.89 -8.27
CA ARG A 787 -25.37 -31.62 -9.66
C ARG A 787 -26.08 -32.84 -10.29
N THR A 788 -27.30 -33.13 -9.83
CA THR A 788 -28.11 -34.28 -10.32
C THR A 788 -28.55 -34.12 -11.78
N GLY A 789 -28.70 -32.89 -12.27
CA GLY A 789 -29.06 -32.57 -13.65
C GLY A 789 -27.89 -32.53 -14.65
N ALA A 790 -26.78 -33.22 -14.37
CA ALA A 790 -25.69 -33.39 -15.33
C ALA A 790 -26.12 -34.30 -16.49
N ASP A 791 -25.81 -33.91 -17.73
CA ASP A 791 -26.12 -34.67 -18.94
C ASP A 791 -24.92 -35.44 -19.51
N ALA A 792 -23.75 -35.32 -18.87
CA ALA A 792 -22.51 -36.04 -19.19
C ALA A 792 -21.63 -36.25 -17.95
N THR A 793 -20.58 -37.07 -18.08
CA THR A 793 -19.58 -37.45 -17.05
C THR A 793 -18.20 -37.60 -17.72
N ASN A 794 -17.16 -38.01 -17.00
CA ASN A 794 -15.83 -38.31 -17.55
C ASN A 794 -15.14 -37.08 -18.17
N GLY A 795 -14.91 -36.03 -17.36
CA GLY A 795 -14.27 -34.78 -17.76
C GLY A 795 -15.24 -33.69 -18.26
N PHE A 796 -16.54 -34.00 -18.35
CA PHE A 796 -17.59 -33.03 -18.72
C PHE A 796 -18.21 -32.32 -17.52
N PHE A 797 -18.44 -33.04 -16.42
CA PHE A 797 -18.92 -32.50 -15.14
C PHE A 797 -18.14 -33.17 -14.02
N ASP A 798 -16.88 -32.77 -13.86
CA ASP A 798 -16.03 -33.29 -12.81
C ASP A 798 -16.19 -32.44 -11.54
N THR A 799 -16.07 -33.10 -10.39
CA THR A 799 -16.03 -32.42 -9.11
C THR A 799 -14.63 -31.93 -8.80
N MET A 800 -14.52 -30.68 -8.38
CA MET A 800 -13.25 -30.02 -8.09
C MET A 800 -12.98 -30.03 -6.59
N VAL A 801 -11.83 -30.56 -6.18
CA VAL A 801 -11.34 -30.45 -4.81
C VAL A 801 -10.44 -29.22 -4.71
N LEU A 802 -10.84 -28.24 -3.88
CA LEU A 802 -10.04 -27.04 -3.64
C LEU A 802 -9.21 -27.14 -2.37
N HIS A 803 -9.70 -27.89 -1.37
CA HIS A 803 -8.98 -28.09 -0.12
C HIS A 803 -8.90 -29.58 0.25
N PRO A 804 -7.72 -30.13 0.63
CA PRO A 804 -7.60 -31.51 1.10
C PRO A 804 -8.53 -31.85 2.28
N TYR A 805 -8.87 -30.84 3.09
CA TYR A 805 -9.78 -30.97 4.22
C TYR A 805 -11.24 -31.23 3.83
N ASP A 806 -11.64 -30.96 2.58
CA ASP A 806 -13.00 -31.25 2.14
C ASP A 806 -13.24 -32.77 2.14
N LEU A 807 -12.25 -33.52 1.61
CA LEU A 807 -12.20 -34.98 1.58
C LEU A 807 -12.01 -35.57 2.99
N VAL A 808 -11.04 -35.03 3.74
CA VAL A 808 -10.78 -35.50 5.12
C VAL A 808 -12.00 -35.27 6.00
N GLY A 809 -12.70 -34.16 5.83
CA GLY A 809 -13.90 -33.82 6.59
C GLY A 809 -15.02 -34.84 6.42
N ASP A 810 -15.36 -35.21 5.18
CA ASP A 810 -16.37 -36.25 4.93
C ASP A 810 -15.94 -37.60 5.49
N LEU A 811 -14.71 -38.05 5.21
CA LEU A 811 -14.22 -39.35 5.69
C LEU A 811 -14.13 -39.42 7.22
N ALA A 812 -13.75 -38.32 7.88
CA ALA A 812 -13.69 -38.24 9.34
C ALA A 812 -15.08 -38.36 9.98
N ARG A 813 -16.13 -37.78 9.36
CA ARG A 813 -17.52 -37.93 9.83
C ARG A 813 -17.98 -39.40 9.81
N ILE A 814 -17.56 -40.15 8.80
CA ILE A 814 -17.94 -41.56 8.60
C ILE A 814 -17.28 -42.48 9.62
N GLY A 815 -16.03 -42.17 10.00
CA GLY A 815 -15.31 -42.96 11.01
C GLY A 815 -13.83 -43.17 10.74
N PHE A 816 -13.29 -42.65 9.63
CA PHE A 816 -11.84 -42.66 9.42
C PHE A 816 -11.15 -41.72 10.40
N ARG A 817 -9.94 -42.09 10.86
CA ARG A 817 -9.29 -41.38 11.98
C ARG A 817 -7.83 -41.03 11.71
N LYS A 818 -7.13 -41.79 10.87
CA LYS A 818 -5.80 -41.40 10.39
C LYS A 818 -5.89 -41.06 8.91
N PHE A 819 -5.21 -40.00 8.50
CA PHE A 819 -5.19 -39.51 7.13
C PHE A 819 -3.77 -39.18 6.66
N SER A 820 -3.53 -39.37 5.37
CA SER A 820 -2.39 -38.78 4.67
C SER A 820 -2.82 -38.36 3.27
N TYR A 821 -2.19 -37.33 2.74
CA TYR A 821 -2.38 -36.96 1.34
C TYR A 821 -1.09 -36.44 0.71
N SER A 822 -1.03 -36.54 -0.62
CA SER A 822 0.02 -35.94 -1.44
C SER A 822 -0.58 -35.27 -2.68
N LEU A 823 0.10 -34.21 -3.14
CA LEU A 823 -0.21 -33.55 -4.41
C LEU A 823 0.85 -33.91 -5.44
N THR A 824 0.41 -34.08 -6.68
CA THR A 824 1.27 -34.34 -7.83
C THR A 824 0.86 -33.46 -9.00
N PRO A 825 1.76 -33.16 -9.95
CA PRO A 825 1.35 -32.62 -11.24
C PRO A 825 0.23 -33.48 -11.84
N THR A 826 -0.72 -32.83 -12.50
CA THR A 826 -1.85 -33.51 -13.14
C THR A 826 -1.39 -34.64 -14.07
N GLY A 827 -2.07 -35.78 -13.94
CA GLY A 827 -1.74 -36.95 -14.72
C GLY A 827 -2.34 -36.92 -16.13
N PRO A 828 -2.14 -38.00 -16.91
CA PRO A 828 -2.49 -38.02 -18.32
C PRO A 828 -3.97 -37.73 -18.59
N GLY A 829 -4.25 -36.92 -19.61
CA GLY A 829 -5.60 -36.66 -20.10
C GLY A 829 -6.47 -35.75 -19.21
N ASP A 830 -5.96 -35.30 -18.08
CA ASP A 830 -6.69 -34.48 -17.11
C ASP A 830 -6.24 -33.01 -17.19
N THR A 831 -7.15 -32.09 -16.89
CA THR A 831 -6.88 -30.63 -16.94
C THR A 831 -6.96 -29.93 -15.59
N HIS A 832 -7.25 -30.63 -14.49
CA HIS A 832 -7.12 -30.08 -13.13
C HIS A 832 -5.71 -29.52 -12.90
N ALA A 833 -5.56 -28.64 -11.91
CA ALA A 833 -4.27 -28.01 -11.60
C ALA A 833 -3.22 -29.03 -11.14
N ALA A 834 -3.67 -29.99 -10.34
CA ALA A 834 -2.90 -31.08 -9.78
C ALA A 834 -3.80 -32.31 -9.58
N TRP A 835 -3.20 -33.43 -9.21
CA TRP A 835 -3.92 -34.55 -8.62
C TRP A 835 -3.63 -34.65 -7.14
N ILE A 836 -4.68 -34.92 -6.35
CA ILE A 836 -4.58 -35.28 -4.95
C ILE A 836 -4.72 -36.79 -4.78
N PHE A 837 -3.82 -37.37 -4.01
CA PHE A 837 -3.88 -38.76 -3.57
C PHE A 837 -4.11 -38.78 -2.07
N VAL A 838 -5.18 -39.44 -1.62
CA VAL A 838 -5.58 -39.52 -0.21
C VAL A 838 -5.43 -40.95 0.28
N GLN A 839 -5.06 -41.09 1.55
CA GLN A 839 -4.98 -42.32 2.32
C GLN A 839 -5.73 -42.10 3.63
N ALA A 840 -6.70 -42.95 3.95
CA ALA A 840 -7.54 -42.85 5.13
C ALA A 840 -7.65 -44.22 5.82
N TRP A 841 -7.35 -44.31 7.11
CA TRP A 841 -7.39 -45.56 7.87
C TRP A 841 -8.57 -45.61 8.82
N LYS A 842 -9.24 -46.78 8.84
CA LYS A 842 -10.29 -47.15 9.80
C LYS A 842 -9.64 -47.64 11.08
N THR A 843 -9.17 -46.74 11.94
CA THR A 843 -8.49 -47.12 13.19
C THR A 843 -9.44 -47.08 14.39
N ALA A 844 -9.05 -47.71 15.50
CA ALA A 844 -9.77 -47.64 16.78
C ALA A 844 -9.39 -46.40 17.63
N GLN A 845 -8.65 -45.44 17.05
CA GLN A 845 -8.24 -44.21 17.76
C GLN A 845 -9.38 -43.20 17.75
N ASP A 846 -9.60 -42.51 18.87
CA ASP A 846 -10.64 -41.46 18.95
C ASP A 846 -10.18 -40.13 18.30
N GLU A 847 -8.88 -39.85 18.32
CA GLU A 847 -8.31 -38.62 17.75
C GLU A 847 -8.07 -38.72 16.24
N VAL A 848 -8.37 -37.63 15.53
CA VAL A 848 -8.10 -37.48 14.10
C VAL A 848 -6.66 -37.00 13.91
N SER A 849 -5.87 -37.72 13.10
CA SER A 849 -4.49 -37.36 12.74
C SER A 849 -4.33 -37.23 11.22
N ILE A 850 -3.57 -36.22 10.78
CA ILE A 850 -3.35 -35.91 9.37
C ILE A 850 -1.84 -35.73 9.12
N GLU A 851 -1.28 -36.49 8.19
CA GLU A 851 0.13 -36.42 7.79
C GLU A 851 0.27 -35.98 6.32
N HIS A 852 0.94 -34.86 6.06
CA HIS A 852 1.26 -34.45 4.69
C HIS A 852 2.51 -35.19 4.18
N ALA A 853 2.34 -36.03 3.15
CA ALA A 853 3.45 -36.75 2.53
C ALA A 853 4.17 -35.81 1.55
N GLY A 854 5.19 -35.10 2.04
CA GLY A 854 5.83 -33.93 1.42
C GLY A 854 6.34 -34.11 -0.01
N ASN A 855 5.52 -33.73 -0.99
CA ASN A 855 5.92 -33.48 -2.38
C ASN A 855 5.75 -31.99 -2.71
N ASN A 856 6.62 -31.48 -3.61
CA ASN A 856 6.95 -30.08 -3.94
C ASN A 856 5.82 -29.10 -4.39
N ILE A 857 4.55 -29.36 -4.10
CA ILE A 857 3.44 -28.46 -4.43
C ILE A 857 2.78 -27.99 -3.14
N ASP A 858 3.01 -26.72 -2.79
CA ASP A 858 2.35 -26.07 -1.67
C ASP A 858 0.87 -25.82 -2.01
N PRO A 859 -0.09 -26.44 -1.29
CA PRO A 859 -1.53 -26.27 -1.52
C PRO A 859 -1.98 -24.81 -1.42
N VAL A 860 -1.36 -24.03 -0.52
CA VAL A 860 -1.70 -22.63 -0.27
C VAL A 860 -1.18 -21.75 -1.41
N ALA A 861 0.04 -22.00 -1.88
CA ALA A 861 0.62 -21.29 -3.02
C ALA A 861 -0.14 -21.57 -4.32
N LEU A 862 -0.54 -22.83 -4.56
CA LEU A 862 -1.31 -23.20 -5.75
C LEU A 862 -2.70 -22.53 -5.75
N ALA A 863 -3.40 -22.52 -4.62
CA ALA A 863 -4.69 -21.84 -4.48
C ALA A 863 -4.58 -20.33 -4.73
N HIS A 864 -3.54 -19.69 -4.19
CA HIS A 864 -3.25 -18.26 -4.41
C HIS A 864 -2.93 -17.95 -5.88
N ASP A 865 -2.11 -18.76 -6.55
CA ASP A 865 -1.74 -18.55 -7.95
C ASP A 865 -2.96 -18.71 -8.89
N GLN A 866 -3.87 -19.64 -8.59
CA GLN A 866 -5.05 -19.89 -9.41
C GLN A 866 -6.16 -18.84 -9.26
N LEU A 867 -6.39 -18.33 -8.05
CA LEU A 867 -7.24 -17.15 -7.83
C LEU A 867 -6.67 -15.93 -8.57
N SER A 868 -5.34 -15.76 -8.56
CA SER A 868 -4.68 -14.69 -9.31
C SER A 868 -4.78 -14.86 -10.84
N PHE A 869 -4.82 -16.11 -11.36
CA PHE A 869 -4.93 -16.39 -12.79
C PHE A 869 -6.33 -16.11 -13.34
N ARG A 870 -7.39 -16.39 -12.56
CA ARG A 870 -8.77 -15.96 -12.90
C ARG A 870 -8.87 -14.44 -12.86
N THR A 871 -8.38 -13.78 -11.81
CA THR A 871 -8.36 -12.31 -11.73
C THR A 871 -7.58 -11.68 -12.90
N ARG A 872 -6.51 -12.32 -13.38
CA ARG A 872 -5.74 -11.89 -14.58
C ARG A 872 -6.49 -12.10 -15.90
N LEU A 873 -7.33 -13.15 -16.05
CA LEU A 873 -8.19 -13.33 -17.23
C LEU A 873 -9.45 -12.44 -17.19
N PHE A 874 -9.98 -12.15 -16.00
CA PHE A 874 -11.06 -11.19 -15.78
C PHE A 874 -10.60 -9.74 -16.04
N ASN A 875 -9.34 -9.41 -15.75
CA ASN A 875 -8.78 -8.07 -15.95
C ASN A 875 -8.27 -7.78 -17.38
N ASN A 876 -8.15 -8.79 -18.26
CA ASN A 876 -7.64 -8.64 -19.63
C ASN A 876 -8.73 -8.61 -20.73
N GLY A 877 -9.84 -7.91 -20.46
CA GLY A 877 -10.68 -7.27 -21.48
C GLY A 877 -11.21 -8.14 -22.62
N LEU A 878 -12.31 -8.86 -22.39
CA LEU A 878 -13.24 -9.31 -23.44
C LEU A 878 -14.69 -9.25 -22.90
N LEU A 879 -15.29 -8.07 -23.00
CA LEU A 879 -16.74 -7.88 -22.89
C LEU A 879 -17.42 -8.49 -24.12
N ALA A 880 -17.85 -9.74 -24.03
CA ALA A 880 -18.91 -10.31 -24.87
C ALA A 880 -19.44 -11.62 -24.27
N ASP A 881 -20.32 -11.54 -23.25
CA ASP A 881 -21.57 -12.33 -23.22
C ASP A 881 -22.52 -12.06 -22.02
N THR A 882 -22.63 -10.80 -21.57
CA THR A 882 -23.70 -10.41 -20.63
C THR A 882 -25.11 -10.50 -21.24
N ALA A 883 -25.24 -10.85 -22.53
CA ALA A 883 -26.51 -11.09 -23.20
C ALA A 883 -27.09 -12.51 -22.96
N ARG A 884 -26.29 -13.48 -22.50
CA ARG A 884 -26.77 -14.87 -22.32
C ARG A 884 -27.43 -15.11 -20.94
N TRP A 885 -27.00 -14.40 -19.90
CA TRP A 885 -27.61 -14.48 -18.56
C TRP A 885 -28.91 -13.69 -18.39
N ARG A 886 -29.18 -12.65 -19.21
CA ARG A 886 -30.47 -11.94 -19.18
C ARG A 886 -31.62 -12.70 -19.84
N ARG A 887 -31.34 -13.68 -20.72
CA ARG A 887 -32.38 -14.54 -21.31
C ARG A 887 -32.85 -15.67 -20.40
N ALA A 888 -32.02 -16.11 -19.44
CA ALA A 888 -32.41 -17.17 -18.50
C ALA A 888 -33.27 -16.64 -17.33
N MET A 889 -33.26 -15.33 -17.04
CA MET A 889 -34.09 -14.70 -16.01
C MET A 889 -35.40 -14.07 -16.55
N SER A 890 -35.75 -14.23 -17.83
CA SER A 890 -36.99 -13.67 -18.41
C SER A 890 -38.09 -14.68 -18.72
N ASP A 891 -37.86 -15.98 -18.52
CA ASP A 891 -38.87 -17.02 -18.77
C ASP A 891 -39.37 -17.65 -17.47
N THR A 892 -40.12 -16.87 -16.69
CA THR A 892 -41.14 -17.43 -15.79
C THR A 892 -42.51 -17.19 -16.44
N PRO A 893 -43.39 -18.20 -16.57
CA PRO A 893 -44.69 -18.02 -17.19
C PRO A 893 -45.54 -17.07 -16.35
N ALA A 894 -46.10 -16.04 -17.00
CA ALA A 894 -47.22 -15.30 -16.43
C ALA A 894 -48.42 -16.25 -16.28
N THR A 895 -48.81 -16.58 -15.04
CA THR A 895 -50.21 -16.95 -14.72
C THR A 895 -50.54 -16.77 -13.23
N SER A 896 -51.39 -15.78 -12.99
CA SER A 896 -52.57 -15.74 -12.10
C SER A 896 -52.46 -16.04 -10.60
N GLY A 897 -52.81 -15.03 -9.80
CA GLY A 897 -53.18 -15.08 -8.39
C GLY A 897 -53.35 -13.67 -7.85
#